data_AF-Q40254-F1
#
_entry.id   AF-Q40254-F1
#
_cell.length_a   1.000
_cell.length_b   1.000
_cell.length_c   1.000
_cell.angle_alpha   90.00
_cell.angle_beta   90.00
_cell.angle_gamma   90.00
#
_symmetry.space_group_name_H-M   'P 1'
#
loop_
_entity.id
_entity.type
_entity.pdbx_description
1 polymer ?
#
loop_
_entity_poly.entity_id
_entity_poly.type
_entity_poly.pdbx_seq_one_letter_code
_entity_poly.pdbx_strand_id
1 'polypeptide(L)'
;MSYLREVATAVALLLPFILLNKFWRPNSKDSIVNDDDDSTSEVDAISDSTNPSGSFPSVEYEVFLSFRGPDTREQFTDFLYQSLRRYKIHTFRDDDELLKGKEIGPNLLRAIDQSKIYVPIISSGYADSKWCLMELAEIVRRQEEDPRRIILPIFYMVDPSDVRHQTGCYKKAFRKHANKFDGQTIQNWKDALKKVGDLKGWHIGKNDKQGAIADKVSADIWSHISKENLILETDELVGIDDHITAVLEKLSLDSENVTMVGLYGMGGIGKTTTAKAVYNKISSCFDCCCFIDNIRETQEKDGVVVLQKKLVSEILRIDSGSVGFNNDSGGRKTIKERVSRFKILVVLDDVDEKFKFEDMLGSPKDFISQSRFIITSRSMRVLGTLNENQCKLYEVGSMSKPRSLELFSKHAFKKNTPPSYYETLANDVVDTTAGLPLTLKVIGSLLFKQEIAVWEDTLEQLRRTLNLDEVYDRLKISYDALNPEAKEIFLDIACFFIGQNKEEPYYMWTDCNFYPASNIIFLIQRCMIQVGDDDEFKMHDQLRDMGREIVRREDVLPWKRSRIWSAEEGIDLLLNKKGSSKVKAISIPWGVKYEFKSECFLNLSELRYLHAREAMLTGDFNNLLPNLKWLELPFYKHGEDDPPLTNYTMKNLIIVILEHSHITADDWGGWRHMMKVCCFSAVHMKVCYLLICSSYFCFNLLSDG
;
A
#
# COMPACT_ATOMS: atom_id res chain seq x y z
N MET A 1 -26.24 -24.09 -14.28
CA MET A 1 -26.04 -22.73 -14.80
C MET A 1 -27.34 -21.95 -15.08
N SER A 2 -28.56 -22.51 -15.00
CA SER A 2 -29.80 -21.71 -15.07
C SER A 2 -30.18 -21.05 -13.73
N TYR A 3 -29.87 -21.69 -12.60
CA TYR A 3 -30.21 -21.18 -11.25
C TYR A 3 -29.52 -19.84 -10.89
N LEU A 4 -28.29 -19.63 -11.36
CA LEU A 4 -27.55 -18.37 -11.16
C LEU A 4 -28.10 -17.21 -11.99
N ARG A 5 -28.80 -17.51 -13.10
CA ARG A 5 -29.39 -16.50 -13.98
C ARG A 5 -30.74 -16.01 -13.45
N GLU A 6 -31.51 -16.88 -12.82
CA GLU A 6 -32.79 -16.53 -12.19
C GLU A 6 -32.60 -15.70 -10.91
N VAL A 7 -31.57 -16.01 -10.10
CA VAL A 7 -31.23 -15.22 -8.91
C VAL A 7 -30.75 -13.81 -9.28
N ALA A 8 -29.94 -13.65 -10.34
CA ALA A 8 -29.50 -12.34 -10.80
C ALA A 8 -30.65 -11.46 -11.33
N THR A 9 -31.68 -12.09 -11.92
CA THR A 9 -32.85 -11.38 -12.45
C THR A 9 -33.81 -10.95 -11.33
N ALA A 10 -33.96 -11.76 -10.27
CA ALA A 10 -34.75 -11.41 -9.10
C ALA A 10 -34.13 -10.26 -8.28
N VAL A 11 -32.79 -10.20 -8.19
CA VAL A 11 -32.08 -9.11 -7.49
C VAL A 11 -32.16 -7.79 -8.28
N ALA A 12 -32.14 -7.84 -9.62
CA ALA A 12 -32.28 -6.66 -10.46
C ALA A 12 -33.67 -6.00 -10.38
N LEU A 13 -34.73 -6.78 -10.12
CA LEU A 13 -36.11 -6.28 -10.01
C LEU A 13 -36.46 -5.70 -8.63
N LEU A 14 -35.67 -5.97 -7.58
CA LEU A 14 -35.91 -5.47 -6.23
C LEU A 14 -35.18 -4.14 -5.91
N LEU A 15 -34.15 -3.79 -6.69
CA LEU A 15 -33.38 -2.56 -6.52
C LEU A 15 -34.20 -1.25 -6.67
N PRO A 16 -35.23 -1.14 -7.54
CA PRO A 16 -36.06 0.06 -7.61
C PRO A 16 -36.97 0.25 -6.39
N PHE A 17 -37.42 -0.84 -5.76
CA PHE A 17 -38.32 -0.79 -4.59
C PHE A 17 -37.60 -0.38 -3.29
N ILE A 18 -36.30 -0.64 -3.19
CA ILE A 18 -35.48 -0.28 -2.02
C ILE A 18 -35.08 1.20 -2.07
N LEU A 19 -34.94 1.79 -3.26
CA LEU A 19 -34.58 3.20 -3.43
C LEU A 19 -35.78 4.15 -3.25
N LEU A 20 -37.01 3.70 -3.51
CA LEU A 20 -38.23 4.51 -3.32
C LEU A 20 -38.69 4.63 -1.84
N ASN A 21 -38.24 3.74 -0.94
CA ASN A 21 -38.61 3.78 0.48
C ASN A 21 -37.70 4.68 1.36
N LYS A 22 -36.69 5.34 0.79
CA LYS A 22 -35.79 6.24 1.54
C LYS A 22 -36.22 7.72 1.58
N PHE A 23 -37.33 8.10 0.95
CA PHE A 23 -37.79 9.50 0.90
C PHE A 23 -39.12 9.80 1.62
N TRP A 24 -39.66 8.88 2.41
CA TRP A 24 -40.85 9.14 3.22
C TRP A 24 -40.60 8.87 4.71
N ARG A 25 -40.52 9.95 5.50
CA ARG A 25 -40.96 9.94 6.90
C ARG A 25 -42.00 11.05 7.09
N PRO A 26 -43.17 10.73 7.68
CA PRO A 26 -44.24 11.70 7.91
C PRO A 26 -44.00 12.43 9.24
N ASN A 27 -44.25 13.74 9.27
CA ASN A 27 -44.50 14.44 10.53
C ASN A 27 -45.93 14.96 10.56
N SER A 28 -46.51 14.77 11.73
CA SER A 28 -47.89 14.91 12.14
C SER A 28 -48.46 16.33 11.99
N LYS A 29 -49.74 16.38 11.66
CA LYS A 29 -50.62 17.55 11.73
C LYS A 29 -50.88 17.91 13.20
N ASP A 30 -50.84 19.21 13.51
CA ASP A 30 -51.72 19.81 14.52
C ASP A 30 -52.17 21.22 14.08
N SER A 31 -53.48 21.39 14.09
CA SER A 31 -54.36 22.58 14.25
C SER A 31 -53.99 23.97 13.71
N ILE A 32 -54.76 24.34 12.68
CA ILE A 32 -55.47 25.60 12.36
C ILE A 32 -55.58 26.66 13.48
N VAL A 33 -55.22 27.93 13.19
CA VAL A 33 -55.97 29.17 13.50
C VAL A 33 -55.68 30.22 12.40
N ASN A 34 -56.73 30.94 11.99
CA ASN A 34 -56.79 32.02 10.99
C ASN A 34 -56.10 33.32 11.46
N ASP A 35 -55.70 34.19 10.52
CA ASP A 35 -56.17 35.59 10.45
C ASP A 35 -55.67 36.29 9.17
N ASP A 36 -56.46 37.28 8.77
CA ASP A 36 -56.64 37.90 7.45
C ASP A 36 -55.59 38.92 6.97
N ASP A 37 -55.72 39.24 5.67
CA ASP A 37 -55.41 40.49 4.94
C ASP A 37 -53.96 41.04 4.87
N ASP A 38 -53.39 41.15 3.67
CA ASP A 38 -53.66 42.28 2.75
C ASP A 38 -52.89 42.10 1.43
N SER A 39 -53.51 42.63 0.39
CA SER A 39 -53.14 42.71 -1.01
C SER A 39 -51.78 43.35 -1.31
N THR A 40 -51.10 42.86 -2.36
CA THR A 40 -50.71 43.66 -3.53
C THR A 40 -50.05 42.80 -4.61
N SER A 41 -50.35 43.19 -5.85
CA SER A 41 -50.00 42.60 -7.13
C SER A 41 -48.49 42.54 -7.44
N GLU A 42 -48.05 41.46 -8.09
CA GLU A 42 -47.23 41.56 -9.31
C GLU A 42 -47.19 40.22 -10.06
N VAL A 43 -47.15 40.36 -11.39
CA VAL A 43 -47.30 39.31 -12.40
C VAL A 43 -45.93 38.67 -12.63
N ASP A 44 -45.80 37.36 -12.50
CA ASP A 44 -44.63 36.66 -13.03
C ASP A 44 -44.95 35.32 -13.68
N ALA A 45 -44.28 35.16 -14.83
CA ALA A 45 -44.55 34.18 -15.85
C ALA A 45 -44.02 32.78 -15.50
N ILE A 46 -44.73 31.80 -16.05
CA ILE A 46 -44.50 30.36 -15.98
C ILE A 46 -43.09 30.02 -16.51
N SER A 47 -42.30 29.33 -15.68
CA SER A 47 -41.03 28.71 -16.06
C SER A 47 -41.28 27.35 -16.69
N ASP A 48 -40.96 27.22 -17.97
CA ASP A 48 -41.00 25.94 -18.67
C ASP A 48 -39.62 25.28 -18.55
N SER A 49 -39.58 24.18 -17.80
CA SER A 49 -38.38 23.39 -17.53
C SER A 49 -38.43 22.11 -18.35
N THR A 50 -37.54 21.98 -19.33
CA THR A 50 -37.19 20.66 -19.90
C THR A 50 -35.85 20.75 -20.64
N ASN A 51 -34.76 20.47 -19.92
CA ASN A 51 -33.48 20.12 -20.53
C ASN A 51 -33.30 18.60 -20.44
N PRO A 52 -33.14 17.88 -21.58
CA PRO A 52 -32.71 16.48 -21.56
C PRO A 52 -31.19 16.43 -21.42
N SER A 53 -30.71 16.00 -20.24
CA SER A 53 -29.31 15.74 -19.94
C SER A 53 -28.86 14.40 -20.54
N GLY A 54 -28.41 14.42 -21.79
CA GLY A 54 -27.49 13.41 -22.32
C GLY A 54 -26.05 13.91 -22.16
N SER A 55 -25.34 13.49 -21.10
CA SER A 55 -23.92 13.82 -20.95
C SER A 55 -23.07 13.00 -21.92
N PHE A 56 -22.55 13.67 -22.95
CA PHE A 56 -21.36 13.18 -23.64
C PHE A 56 -20.14 13.33 -22.72
N PRO A 57 -19.13 12.45 -22.80
CA PRO A 57 -17.91 12.57 -22.00
C PRO A 57 -17.27 13.94 -22.25
N SER A 58 -17.09 14.75 -21.20
CA SER A 58 -16.38 16.02 -21.32
C SER A 58 -14.92 15.73 -21.64
N VAL A 59 -14.49 15.99 -22.86
CA VAL A 59 -13.09 15.90 -23.26
C VAL A 59 -12.32 17.00 -22.48
N GLU A 60 -11.42 16.60 -21.58
CA GLU A 60 -10.58 17.49 -20.78
C GLU A 60 -9.23 17.70 -21.51
N TYR A 61 -8.78 18.95 -21.64
CA TYR A 61 -7.49 19.28 -22.29
C TYR A 61 -6.41 19.50 -21.24
N GLU A 62 -5.18 19.02 -21.48
CA GLU A 62 -4.04 19.24 -20.58
C GLU A 62 -3.29 20.53 -20.94
N VAL A 63 -3.15 20.79 -22.24
CA VAL A 63 -2.42 21.93 -22.80
C VAL A 63 -3.29 22.73 -23.75
N PHE A 64 -3.22 24.06 -23.67
CA PHE A 64 -3.84 24.98 -24.62
C PHE A 64 -2.78 25.78 -25.38
N LEU A 65 -2.78 25.69 -26.72
CA LEU A 65 -1.90 26.48 -27.58
C LEU A 65 -2.64 27.73 -28.06
N SER A 66 -2.18 28.92 -27.64
CA SER A 66 -2.68 30.20 -28.16
C SER A 66 -1.67 30.78 -29.15
N PHE A 67 -2.09 31.06 -30.37
CA PHE A 67 -1.17 31.47 -31.42
C PHE A 67 -1.87 32.23 -32.55
N ARG A 68 -1.08 32.97 -33.32
CA ARG A 68 -1.58 33.62 -34.54
C ARG A 68 -1.50 32.65 -35.72
N GLY A 69 -2.66 32.14 -36.15
CA GLY A 69 -2.76 31.19 -37.26
C GLY A 69 -1.86 31.47 -38.47
N PRO A 70 -2.03 32.61 -39.16
CA PRO A 70 -1.23 32.98 -40.33
C PRO A 70 0.28 33.11 -40.10
N ASP A 71 0.72 33.27 -38.85
CA ASP A 71 2.14 33.47 -38.54
C ASP A 71 2.84 32.14 -38.27
N THR A 72 2.20 31.22 -37.53
CA THR A 72 2.90 30.06 -36.94
C THR A 72 2.21 28.71 -37.15
N ARG A 73 0.97 28.66 -37.68
CA ARG A 73 0.17 27.43 -37.80
C ARG A 73 0.92 26.30 -38.48
N GLU A 74 1.31 26.52 -39.73
CA GLU A 74 2.00 25.53 -40.58
C GLU A 74 3.51 25.47 -40.29
N GLN A 75 3.99 26.22 -39.30
CA GLN A 75 5.40 26.33 -38.93
C GLN A 75 5.60 25.72 -37.53
N PHE A 76 6.16 26.51 -36.60
CA PHE A 76 6.50 26.04 -35.26
C PHE A 76 5.30 25.46 -34.50
N THR A 77 4.09 25.99 -34.67
CA THR A 77 2.91 25.49 -33.94
C THR A 77 2.56 24.06 -34.35
N ASP A 78 2.63 23.71 -35.64
CA ASP A 78 2.40 22.33 -36.07
C ASP A 78 3.49 21.39 -35.53
N PHE A 79 4.77 21.80 -35.60
CA PHE A 79 5.87 21.00 -35.02
C PHE A 79 5.67 20.74 -33.52
N LEU A 80 5.28 21.77 -32.77
CA LEU A 80 4.98 21.64 -31.34
C LEU A 80 3.78 20.74 -31.10
N TYR A 81 2.68 20.92 -31.84
CA TYR A 81 1.49 20.10 -31.69
C TYR A 81 1.73 18.61 -32.00
N GLN A 82 2.45 18.33 -33.09
CA GLN A 82 2.82 16.95 -33.44
C GLN A 82 3.77 16.35 -32.41
N SER A 83 4.66 17.15 -31.83
CA SER A 83 5.49 16.73 -30.71
C SER A 83 4.66 16.40 -29.48
N LEU A 84 3.79 17.30 -29.02
CA LEU A 84 2.90 17.05 -27.87
C LEU A 84 2.04 15.80 -28.06
N ARG A 85 1.52 15.56 -29.27
CA ARG A 85 0.80 14.32 -29.62
C ARG A 85 1.67 13.07 -29.53
N ARG A 86 2.93 13.13 -29.95
CA ARG A 86 3.90 12.01 -29.79
C ARG A 86 4.15 11.71 -28.31
N TYR A 87 4.14 12.74 -27.46
CA TYR A 87 4.20 12.60 -26.00
C TYR A 87 2.86 12.21 -25.36
N LYS A 88 1.82 11.97 -26.15
CA LYS A 88 0.47 11.62 -25.69
C LYS A 88 -0.19 12.68 -24.80
N ILE A 89 0.21 13.94 -24.94
CA ILE A 89 -0.36 15.07 -24.20
C ILE A 89 -1.60 15.56 -24.94
N HIS A 90 -2.75 15.52 -24.26
CA HIS A 90 -4.02 15.95 -24.82
C HIS A 90 -4.05 17.48 -24.96
N THR A 91 -3.78 17.95 -26.17
CA THR A 91 -3.53 19.37 -26.46
C THR A 91 -4.67 19.97 -27.28
N PHE A 92 -5.23 21.08 -26.81
CA PHE A 92 -6.07 21.95 -27.61
C PHE A 92 -5.15 22.82 -28.50
N ARG A 93 -5.28 22.65 -29.82
CA ARG A 93 -4.66 23.52 -30.81
C ARG A 93 -5.74 24.36 -31.45
N ASP A 94 -5.65 25.67 -31.28
CA ASP A 94 -6.63 26.58 -31.85
C ASP A 94 -6.62 26.58 -33.40
N ASP A 95 -7.81 26.42 -33.99
CA ASP A 95 -8.24 26.20 -35.40
C ASP A 95 -7.92 24.86 -36.12
N ASP A 96 -8.98 24.07 -36.34
CA ASP A 96 -9.46 23.82 -37.71
C ASP A 96 -10.30 25.04 -38.13
N GLU A 97 -10.43 25.37 -39.42
CA GLU A 97 -11.47 26.32 -39.85
C GLU A 97 -12.79 26.00 -39.14
N LEU A 98 -13.22 26.92 -38.27
CA LEU A 98 -14.57 27.04 -37.71
C LEU A 98 -15.55 26.14 -38.47
N LEU A 99 -16.03 25.05 -37.86
CA LEU A 99 -17.15 24.30 -38.43
C LEU A 99 -18.23 25.33 -38.78
N LYS A 100 -18.44 25.59 -40.08
CA LYS A 100 -19.37 26.62 -40.57
C LYS A 100 -20.72 26.37 -39.89
N GLY A 101 -21.13 27.29 -39.00
CA GLY A 101 -22.46 27.27 -38.38
C GLY A 101 -22.59 27.11 -36.85
N LYS A 102 -21.53 27.25 -36.02
CA LYS A 102 -21.69 27.31 -34.54
C LYS A 102 -21.05 28.56 -33.91
N GLU A 103 -21.62 29.02 -32.80
CA GLU A 103 -21.10 30.15 -31.99
C GLU A 103 -19.74 29.81 -31.33
N ILE A 104 -18.80 30.75 -31.47
CA ILE A 104 -17.35 30.60 -31.25
C ILE A 104 -16.94 30.62 -29.77
N GLY A 105 -17.64 31.43 -28.96
CA GLY A 105 -17.23 31.77 -27.59
C GLY A 105 -17.22 30.60 -26.58
N PRO A 106 -18.25 29.74 -26.50
CA PRO A 106 -18.39 28.79 -25.40
C PRO A 106 -17.34 27.66 -25.39
N ASN A 107 -16.97 27.15 -26.56
CA ASN A 107 -16.03 26.02 -26.66
C ASN A 107 -14.58 26.44 -26.40
N LEU A 108 -14.19 27.64 -26.82
CA LEU A 108 -12.85 28.20 -26.61
C LEU A 108 -12.62 28.49 -25.12
N LEU A 109 -13.57 29.18 -24.49
CA LEU A 109 -13.53 29.44 -23.05
C LEU A 109 -13.52 28.14 -22.24
N ARG A 110 -14.34 27.15 -22.64
CA ARG A 110 -14.32 25.83 -22.00
C ARG A 110 -12.95 25.14 -22.13
N ALA A 111 -12.29 25.22 -23.28
CA ALA A 111 -10.97 24.61 -23.47
C ALA A 111 -9.89 25.30 -22.61
N ILE A 112 -9.95 26.64 -22.50
CA ILE A 112 -9.09 27.40 -21.58
C ILE A 112 -9.38 26.96 -20.14
N ASP A 113 -10.65 26.89 -19.74
CA ASP A 113 -11.07 26.51 -18.39
C ASP A 113 -10.63 25.10 -18.00
N GLN A 114 -10.62 24.17 -18.95
CA GLN A 114 -10.20 22.78 -18.74
C GLN A 114 -8.67 22.61 -18.72
N SER A 115 -7.91 23.54 -19.29
CA SER A 115 -6.45 23.37 -19.47
C SER A 115 -5.63 23.78 -18.25
N LYS A 116 -4.61 22.99 -17.92
CA LYS A 116 -3.68 23.27 -16.82
C LYS A 116 -2.44 24.06 -17.26
N ILE A 117 -2.00 23.84 -18.50
CA ILE A 117 -0.81 24.48 -19.07
C ILE A 117 -1.20 25.29 -20.30
N TYR A 118 -0.84 26.56 -20.31
CA TYR A 118 -1.07 27.48 -21.42
C TYR A 118 0.24 27.79 -22.12
N VAL A 119 0.26 27.64 -23.45
CA VAL A 119 1.45 27.90 -24.27
C VAL A 119 1.13 28.99 -25.30
N PRO A 120 1.26 30.28 -24.93
CA PRO A 120 1.13 31.36 -25.88
C PRO A 120 2.38 31.45 -26.78
N ILE A 121 2.18 31.24 -28.08
CA ILE A 121 3.20 31.34 -29.13
C ILE A 121 3.11 32.74 -29.73
N ILE A 122 3.87 33.66 -29.14
CA ILE A 122 3.83 35.09 -29.41
C ILE A 122 4.69 35.41 -30.64
N SER A 123 4.06 35.81 -31.73
CA SER A 123 4.66 36.21 -33.01
C SER A 123 4.47 37.71 -33.28
N SER A 124 5.16 38.25 -34.30
CA SER A 124 5.08 39.69 -34.61
C SER A 124 3.67 40.18 -34.97
N GLY A 125 2.82 39.32 -35.55
CA GLY A 125 1.43 39.60 -35.88
C GLY A 125 0.43 39.15 -34.81
N TYR A 126 0.88 38.67 -33.64
CA TYR A 126 0.00 38.15 -32.59
C TYR A 126 -1.04 39.18 -32.14
N ALA A 127 -0.60 40.40 -31.85
CA ALA A 127 -1.48 41.47 -31.39
C ALA A 127 -2.37 42.08 -32.49
N ASP A 128 -2.18 41.76 -33.77
CA ASP A 128 -3.13 42.18 -34.82
C ASP A 128 -4.47 41.42 -34.69
N SER A 129 -4.48 40.24 -34.05
CA SER A 129 -5.69 39.45 -33.83
C SER A 129 -6.39 39.81 -32.52
N LYS A 130 -7.67 40.19 -32.60
CA LYS A 130 -8.53 40.38 -31.43
C LYS A 130 -8.63 39.09 -30.59
N TRP A 131 -8.79 37.94 -31.25
CA TRP A 131 -8.98 36.64 -30.59
C TRP A 131 -7.75 36.24 -29.77
N CYS A 132 -6.55 36.35 -30.34
CA CYS A 132 -5.31 36.02 -29.63
C CYS A 132 -5.10 36.91 -28.39
N LEU A 133 -5.52 38.19 -28.44
CA LEU A 133 -5.47 39.10 -27.30
C LEU A 133 -6.52 38.77 -26.23
N MET A 134 -7.72 38.38 -26.64
CA MET A 134 -8.78 37.93 -25.73
C MET A 134 -8.39 36.63 -25.02
N GLU A 135 -7.89 35.63 -25.75
CA GLU A 135 -7.37 34.38 -25.19
C GLU A 135 -6.24 34.64 -24.20
N LEU A 136 -5.27 35.48 -24.55
CA LEU A 136 -4.14 35.79 -23.67
C LEU A 136 -4.61 36.45 -22.37
N ALA A 137 -5.56 37.38 -22.44
CA ALA A 137 -6.14 38.01 -21.27
C ALA A 137 -6.89 37.01 -20.39
N GLU A 138 -7.65 36.08 -21.00
CA GLU A 138 -8.36 35.05 -20.27
C GLU A 138 -7.40 34.03 -19.61
N ILE A 139 -6.35 33.60 -20.33
CA ILE A 139 -5.27 32.75 -19.81
C ILE A 139 -4.63 33.39 -18.58
N VAL A 140 -4.28 34.68 -18.67
CA VAL A 140 -3.70 35.44 -17.56
C VAL A 140 -4.66 35.49 -16.37
N ARG A 141 -5.94 35.77 -16.63
CA ARG A 141 -6.99 35.83 -15.61
C ARG A 141 -7.14 34.48 -14.89
N ARG A 142 -7.21 33.37 -15.64
CA ARG A 142 -7.31 32.01 -15.06
C ARG A 142 -6.08 31.64 -14.24
N GLN A 143 -4.89 32.06 -14.66
CA GLN A 143 -3.65 31.84 -13.89
C GLN A 143 -3.60 32.66 -12.59
N GLU A 144 -4.25 33.84 -12.55
CA GLU A 144 -4.40 34.63 -11.31
C GLU A 144 -5.39 34.00 -10.34
N GLU A 145 -6.45 33.35 -10.86
CA GLU A 145 -7.43 32.62 -10.07
C GLU A 145 -6.86 31.32 -9.47
N ASP A 146 -6.06 30.59 -10.24
CA ASP A 146 -5.39 29.35 -9.79
C ASP A 146 -3.89 29.36 -10.14
N PRO A 147 -3.01 29.64 -9.16
CA PRO A 147 -1.56 29.66 -9.35
C PRO A 147 -0.95 28.34 -9.82
N ARG A 148 -1.69 27.22 -9.71
CA ARG A 148 -1.24 25.91 -10.22
C ARG A 148 -1.29 25.84 -11.75
N ARG A 149 -2.04 26.73 -12.40
CA ARG A 149 -2.05 26.83 -13.86
C ARG A 149 -0.78 27.52 -14.34
N ILE A 150 -0.11 26.92 -15.31
CA ILE A 150 1.22 27.36 -15.76
C ILE A 150 1.10 28.06 -17.10
N ILE A 151 1.77 29.20 -17.27
CA ILE A 151 1.94 29.87 -18.57
C ILE A 151 3.40 29.70 -19.02
N LEU A 152 3.60 29.06 -20.17
CA LEU A 152 4.91 28.84 -20.81
C LEU A 152 4.99 29.61 -22.13
N PRO A 153 5.44 30.88 -22.14
CA PRO A 153 5.49 31.65 -23.36
C PRO A 153 6.59 31.19 -24.31
N ILE A 154 6.27 31.25 -25.60
CA ILE A 154 7.21 31.02 -26.69
C ILE A 154 7.26 32.28 -27.56
N PHE A 155 8.40 32.96 -27.55
CA PHE A 155 8.66 34.16 -28.33
C PHE A 155 9.18 33.75 -29.71
N TYR A 156 8.27 33.73 -30.69
CA TYR A 156 8.54 33.29 -32.06
C TYR A 156 8.97 34.46 -32.94
N MET A 157 10.27 34.55 -33.21
CA MET A 157 10.91 35.60 -34.02
C MET A 157 10.55 37.03 -33.57
N VAL A 158 10.39 37.21 -32.26
CA VAL A 158 10.11 38.49 -31.61
C VAL A 158 10.94 38.66 -30.36
N ASP A 159 11.33 39.91 -30.07
CA ASP A 159 12.00 40.24 -28.82
C ASP A 159 10.96 40.30 -27.67
N PRO A 160 11.16 39.58 -26.55
CA PRO A 160 10.28 39.65 -25.38
C PRO A 160 10.10 41.09 -24.86
N SER A 161 11.09 41.96 -25.02
CA SER A 161 11.02 43.39 -24.68
C SER A 161 9.96 44.12 -25.49
N ASP A 162 9.85 43.81 -26.79
CA ASP A 162 8.82 44.39 -27.65
C ASP A 162 7.41 43.94 -27.24
N VAL A 163 7.27 42.70 -26.77
CA VAL A 163 6.03 42.16 -26.22
C VAL A 163 5.67 42.86 -24.91
N ARG A 164 6.64 42.95 -23.99
CA ARG A 164 6.49 43.49 -22.63
C ARG A 164 6.13 44.97 -22.60
N HIS A 165 6.76 45.75 -23.48
CA HIS A 165 6.55 47.20 -23.57
C HIS A 165 5.62 47.61 -24.72
N GLN A 166 5.09 46.62 -25.45
CA GLN A 166 4.21 46.78 -26.61
C GLN A 166 4.78 47.80 -27.63
N THR A 167 6.07 47.69 -27.93
CA THR A 167 6.78 48.53 -28.91
C THR A 167 6.73 47.92 -30.32
N GLY A 168 7.27 48.62 -31.32
CA GLY A 168 7.34 48.11 -32.70
C GLY A 168 5.98 47.76 -33.33
N CYS A 169 5.82 46.49 -33.71
CA CYS A 169 4.60 45.94 -34.34
C CYS A 169 3.39 45.99 -33.39
N TYR A 170 3.58 45.68 -32.10
CA TYR A 170 2.52 45.71 -31.09
C TYR A 170 1.91 47.12 -30.93
N LYS A 171 2.74 48.17 -30.94
CA LYS A 171 2.26 49.57 -30.89
C LYS A 171 1.36 49.90 -32.07
N LYS A 172 1.70 49.41 -33.27
CA LYS A 172 0.89 49.62 -34.48
C LYS A 172 -0.43 48.85 -34.40
N ALA A 173 -0.42 47.61 -33.90
CA ALA A 173 -1.61 46.81 -33.70
C ALA A 173 -2.59 47.48 -32.72
N PHE A 174 -2.10 47.95 -31.57
CA PHE A 174 -2.95 48.64 -30.58
C PHE A 174 -3.53 49.97 -31.08
N ARG A 175 -2.83 50.70 -31.94
CA ARG A 175 -3.41 51.89 -32.60
C ARG A 175 -4.61 51.54 -33.49
N LYS A 176 -4.59 50.38 -34.16
CA LYS A 176 -5.73 49.92 -34.97
C LYS A 176 -6.90 49.51 -34.09
N HIS A 177 -6.65 48.79 -33.00
CA HIS A 177 -7.68 48.32 -32.08
C HIS A 177 -8.34 49.44 -31.26
N ALA A 178 -7.59 50.51 -30.94
CA ALA A 178 -8.13 51.67 -30.21
C ALA A 178 -9.28 52.38 -30.95
N ASN A 179 -9.43 52.17 -32.26
CA ASN A 179 -10.56 52.72 -33.03
C ASN A 179 -11.83 51.86 -32.92
N LYS A 180 -11.74 50.66 -32.33
CA LYS A 180 -12.81 49.65 -32.34
C LYS A 180 -13.22 49.15 -30.95
N PHE A 181 -12.38 49.34 -29.94
CA PHE A 181 -12.59 48.83 -28.59
C PHE A 181 -12.37 49.93 -27.56
N ASP A 182 -13.04 49.81 -26.42
CA ASP A 182 -12.94 50.76 -25.32
C ASP A 182 -11.56 50.71 -24.65
N GLY A 183 -11.24 51.78 -23.92
CA GLY A 183 -9.94 51.93 -23.26
C GLY A 183 -9.64 50.84 -22.23
N GLN A 184 -10.65 50.30 -21.54
CA GLN A 184 -10.47 49.26 -20.53
C GLN A 184 -10.08 47.94 -21.19
N THR A 185 -10.78 47.54 -22.25
CA THR A 185 -10.44 46.34 -23.03
C THR A 185 -9.01 46.41 -23.57
N ILE A 186 -8.61 47.56 -24.13
CA ILE A 186 -7.26 47.77 -24.64
C ILE A 186 -6.22 47.68 -23.51
N GLN A 187 -6.52 48.23 -22.34
CA GLN A 187 -5.61 48.20 -21.20
C GLN A 187 -5.43 46.77 -20.68
N ASN A 188 -6.52 46.01 -20.54
CA ASN A 188 -6.48 44.60 -20.12
C ASN A 188 -5.58 43.76 -21.06
N TRP A 189 -5.68 43.95 -22.37
CA TRP A 189 -4.84 43.25 -23.35
C TRP A 189 -3.35 43.63 -23.23
N LYS A 190 -3.05 44.92 -22.97
CA LYS A 190 -1.68 45.38 -22.73
C LYS A 190 -1.11 44.78 -21.45
N ASP A 191 -1.90 44.73 -20.39
CA ASP A 191 -1.47 44.19 -19.09
C ASP A 191 -1.20 42.68 -19.19
N ALA A 192 -2.02 41.94 -19.94
CA ALA A 192 -1.78 40.53 -20.24
C ALA A 192 -0.48 40.30 -21.02
N LEU A 193 -0.23 41.06 -22.09
CA LEU A 193 1.02 40.99 -22.86
C LEU A 193 2.24 41.37 -22.02
N LYS A 194 2.11 42.40 -21.16
CA LYS A 194 3.17 42.81 -20.24
C LYS A 194 3.52 41.66 -19.30
N LYS A 195 2.51 41.08 -18.63
CA LYS A 195 2.70 39.97 -17.69
C LYS A 195 3.34 38.76 -18.38
N VAL A 196 2.85 38.36 -19.54
CA VAL A 196 3.41 37.22 -20.29
C VAL A 196 4.83 37.52 -20.81
N GLY A 197 5.09 38.77 -21.21
CA GLY A 197 6.44 39.25 -21.57
C GLY A 197 7.42 39.36 -20.40
N ASP A 198 6.93 39.39 -19.16
CA ASP A 198 7.74 39.35 -17.93
C ASP A 198 8.14 37.91 -17.53
N LEU A 199 7.44 36.89 -18.03
CA LEU A 199 7.73 35.48 -17.76
C LEU A 199 8.97 34.99 -18.53
N LYS A 200 9.70 34.06 -17.90
CA LYS A 200 10.78 33.33 -18.58
C LYS A 200 10.18 32.36 -19.59
N GLY A 201 10.46 32.57 -20.87
CA GLY A 201 9.96 31.75 -21.97
C GLY A 201 11.05 31.20 -22.87
N TRP A 202 10.61 30.47 -23.90
CA TRP A 202 11.46 29.99 -24.98
C TRP A 202 11.58 31.06 -26.06
N HIS A 203 12.77 31.29 -26.57
CA HIS A 203 12.99 32.22 -27.68
C HIS A 203 13.37 31.44 -28.94
N ILE A 204 12.72 31.76 -30.06
CA ILE A 204 12.95 31.09 -31.36
C ILE A 204 13.36 32.14 -32.38
N GLY A 205 14.63 32.14 -32.73
CA GLY A 205 15.21 32.94 -33.80
C GLY A 205 15.04 32.31 -35.18
N LYS A 206 15.42 33.09 -36.20
CA LYS A 206 15.27 32.72 -37.62
C LYS A 206 16.08 31.48 -38.03
N ASN A 207 17.22 31.24 -37.37
CA ASN A 207 18.15 30.16 -37.70
C ASN A 207 18.03 28.95 -36.75
N ASP A 208 17.05 28.96 -35.86
CA ASP A 208 16.91 27.91 -34.86
C ASP A 208 16.27 26.66 -35.45
N LYS A 209 16.69 25.50 -34.92
CA LYS A 209 16.11 24.20 -35.27
C LYS A 209 14.75 24.03 -34.59
N GLN A 210 13.72 24.61 -35.19
CA GLN A 210 12.35 24.67 -34.65
C GLN A 210 11.82 23.33 -34.14
N GLY A 211 12.02 22.23 -34.89
CA GLY A 211 11.60 20.89 -34.45
C GLY A 211 12.30 20.42 -33.17
N ALA A 212 13.59 20.71 -33.00
CA ALA A 212 14.33 20.36 -31.79
C ALA A 212 13.86 21.19 -30.58
N ILE A 213 13.49 22.45 -30.80
CA ILE A 213 12.89 23.30 -29.75
C ILE A 213 11.51 22.77 -29.38
N ALA A 214 10.67 22.40 -30.37
CA ALA A 214 9.35 21.82 -30.14
C ALA A 214 9.42 20.52 -29.31
N ASP A 215 10.37 19.63 -29.61
CA ASP A 215 10.61 18.41 -28.83
C ASP A 215 11.04 18.74 -27.39
N LYS A 216 11.90 19.75 -27.21
CA LYS A 216 12.38 20.18 -25.88
C LYS A 216 11.28 20.82 -25.04
N VAL A 217 10.43 21.66 -25.66
CA VAL A 217 9.24 22.23 -25.01
C VAL A 217 8.27 21.12 -24.61
N SER A 218 8.04 20.14 -25.49
CA SER A 218 7.13 19.01 -25.19
C SER A 218 7.64 18.14 -24.04
N ALA A 219 8.96 17.91 -23.98
CA ALA A 219 9.58 17.20 -22.87
C ALA A 219 9.44 17.94 -21.54
N ASP A 220 9.58 19.27 -21.56
CA ASP A 220 9.39 20.11 -20.38
C ASP A 220 7.93 20.08 -19.89
N ILE A 221 6.97 20.20 -20.80
CA ILE A 221 5.53 20.08 -20.49
C ILE A 221 5.20 18.69 -19.93
N TRP A 222 5.71 17.62 -20.56
CA TRP A 222 5.52 16.25 -20.08
C TRP A 222 6.07 16.05 -18.67
N SER A 223 7.23 16.63 -18.36
CA SER A 223 7.82 16.59 -17.02
C SER A 223 6.93 17.24 -15.97
N HIS A 224 6.28 18.37 -16.30
CA HIS A 224 5.32 19.02 -15.42
C HIS A 224 4.07 18.15 -15.18
N ILE A 225 3.49 17.59 -16.25
CA ILE A 225 2.30 16.71 -16.16
C ILE A 225 2.61 15.40 -15.42
N SER A 226 3.76 14.79 -15.71
CA SER A 226 4.17 13.50 -15.10
C SER A 226 4.44 13.61 -13.61
N LYS A 227 4.93 14.77 -13.16
CA LYS A 227 5.06 15.07 -11.72
C LYS A 227 3.69 15.14 -11.05
N GLU A 228 2.65 15.62 -11.75
CA GLU A 228 1.28 15.67 -11.22
C GLU A 228 0.63 14.28 -11.11
N ASN A 229 0.84 13.40 -12.09
CA ASN A 229 0.18 12.08 -12.14
C ASN A 229 0.70 11.08 -11.09
N LEU A 230 1.82 11.39 -10.43
CA LEU A 230 2.38 10.59 -9.34
C LEU A 230 2.36 11.32 -8.00
N ILE A 231 1.64 12.44 -7.87
CA ILE A 231 1.47 13.15 -6.60
C ILE A 231 0.94 12.15 -5.58
N LEU A 232 1.84 11.70 -4.70
CA LEU A 232 1.46 11.40 -3.33
C LEU A 232 0.89 12.70 -2.81
N GLU A 233 -0.37 12.73 -2.39
CA GLU A 233 -0.92 13.90 -1.70
C GLU A 233 0.06 14.24 -0.58
N THR A 234 0.82 15.32 -0.75
CA THR A 234 1.96 15.65 0.12
C THR A 234 1.52 15.86 1.55
N ASP A 235 0.25 16.24 1.72
CA ASP A 235 -0.42 16.44 2.99
C ASP A 235 -0.67 15.12 3.73
N GLU A 236 -0.63 13.96 3.07
CA GLU A 236 -0.79 12.64 3.70
C GLU A 236 0.55 11.98 4.09
N LEU A 237 1.69 12.51 3.64
CA LEU A 237 3.00 11.93 3.97
C LEU A 237 3.47 12.40 5.36
N VAL A 238 4.06 11.47 6.12
CA VAL A 238 4.57 11.71 7.48
C VAL A 238 5.87 10.93 7.66
N GLY A 239 6.92 11.62 8.13
CA GLY A 239 8.19 10.98 8.52
C GLY A 239 8.95 10.26 7.39
N ILE A 240 8.64 10.56 6.12
CA ILE A 240 9.22 9.84 4.97
C ILE A 240 10.61 10.35 4.56
N ASP A 241 10.99 11.53 5.02
CA ASP A 241 12.24 12.20 4.62
C ASP A 241 13.50 11.39 4.95
N ASP A 242 13.49 10.69 6.08
CA ASP A 242 14.60 9.82 6.50
C ASP A 242 14.74 8.63 5.54
N HIS A 243 13.63 8.00 5.16
CA HIS A 243 13.62 6.93 4.17
C HIS A 243 14.07 7.43 2.79
N ILE A 244 13.62 8.60 2.37
CA ILE A 244 14.06 9.22 1.11
C ILE A 244 15.57 9.41 1.13
N THR A 245 16.11 10.01 2.19
CA THR A 245 17.54 10.30 2.32
C THR A 245 18.36 9.02 2.26
N ALA A 246 18.00 8.01 3.05
CA ALA A 246 18.69 6.72 3.07
C ALA A 246 18.66 6.00 1.71
N VAL A 247 17.54 6.06 0.99
CA VAL A 247 17.44 5.47 -0.36
C VAL A 247 18.28 6.24 -1.38
N LEU A 248 18.31 7.57 -1.30
CA LEU A 248 19.13 8.41 -2.19
C LEU A 248 20.63 8.17 -2.00
N GLU A 249 21.09 8.05 -0.76
CA GLU A 249 22.49 7.70 -0.44
C GLU A 249 22.87 6.36 -1.07
N LYS A 250 21.98 5.35 -0.94
CA LYS A 250 22.19 4.03 -1.55
C LYS A 250 22.17 4.10 -3.08
N LEU A 251 21.25 4.86 -3.69
CA LEU A 251 21.21 5.04 -5.14
C LEU A 251 22.48 5.71 -5.67
N SER A 252 23.15 6.54 -4.86
CA SER A 252 24.42 7.20 -5.18
C SER A 252 24.33 7.90 -6.55
N LEU A 253 23.55 8.98 -6.64
CA LEU A 253 23.21 9.63 -7.91
C LEU A 253 24.44 10.07 -8.74
N ASP A 254 25.55 10.37 -8.08
CA ASP A 254 26.81 10.77 -8.72
C ASP A 254 27.65 9.58 -9.25
N SER A 255 27.26 8.34 -8.97
CA SER A 255 27.97 7.14 -9.45
C SER A 255 27.82 6.94 -10.95
N GLU A 256 28.93 6.63 -11.62
CA GLU A 256 28.97 6.27 -13.05
C GLU A 256 28.48 4.84 -13.34
N ASN A 257 28.08 4.07 -12.32
CA ASN A 257 27.55 2.72 -12.49
C ASN A 257 26.03 2.70 -12.55
N VAL A 258 25.47 1.59 -13.04
CA VAL A 258 24.06 1.25 -12.83
C VAL A 258 23.89 0.80 -11.39
N THR A 259 22.95 1.40 -10.66
CA THR A 259 22.70 1.09 -9.25
C THR A 259 21.26 0.65 -9.05
N MET A 260 21.06 -0.40 -8.24
CA MET A 260 19.74 -0.82 -7.81
C MET A 260 19.61 -0.71 -6.30
N VAL A 261 18.44 -0.32 -5.82
CA VAL A 261 18.08 -0.35 -4.41
C VAL A 261 16.82 -1.18 -4.21
N GLY A 262 16.94 -2.20 -3.37
CA GLY A 262 15.84 -3.07 -2.98
C GLY A 262 15.24 -2.63 -1.66
N LEU A 263 14.01 -2.12 -1.67
CA LEU A 263 13.21 -1.79 -0.51
C LEU A 263 12.45 -3.03 -0.05
N TYR A 264 12.68 -3.49 1.18
CA TYR A 264 12.00 -4.66 1.73
C TYR A 264 11.43 -4.41 3.12
N GLY A 265 10.52 -5.29 3.55
CA GLY A 265 9.80 -5.16 4.81
C GLY A 265 8.36 -5.71 4.73
N MET A 266 7.67 -5.72 5.86
CA MET A 266 6.31 -6.26 6.00
C MET A 266 5.28 -5.59 5.06
N GLY A 267 4.19 -6.30 4.74
CA GLY A 267 3.04 -5.71 4.04
C GLY A 267 2.49 -4.50 4.79
N GLY A 268 2.09 -3.44 4.07
CA GLY A 268 1.51 -2.23 4.68
C GLY A 268 2.50 -1.24 5.31
N ILE A 269 3.80 -1.55 5.35
CA ILE A 269 4.83 -0.73 6.04
C ILE A 269 5.20 0.59 5.32
N GLY A 270 4.77 0.76 4.06
CA GLY A 270 5.01 2.00 3.30
C GLY A 270 6.08 1.92 2.20
N LYS A 271 6.60 0.74 1.85
CA LYS A 271 7.62 0.57 0.76
C LYS A 271 7.25 1.27 -0.55
N THR A 272 6.04 1.02 -1.06
CA THR A 272 5.53 1.63 -2.30
C THR A 272 5.46 3.15 -2.17
N THR A 273 5.05 3.66 -1.01
CA THR A 273 5.01 5.09 -0.71
C THR A 273 6.41 5.70 -0.72
N THR A 274 7.39 5.04 -0.08
CA THR A 274 8.81 5.44 -0.12
C THR A 274 9.35 5.47 -1.55
N ALA A 275 9.10 4.43 -2.34
CA ALA A 275 9.56 4.35 -3.72
C ALA A 275 8.98 5.48 -4.58
N LYS A 276 7.67 5.76 -4.46
CA LYS A 276 7.00 6.87 -5.13
C LYS A 276 7.58 8.22 -4.72
N ALA A 277 7.83 8.44 -3.43
CA ALA A 277 8.37 9.70 -2.94
C ALA A 277 9.79 9.97 -3.46
N VAL A 278 10.65 8.94 -3.46
CA VAL A 278 11.98 9.01 -4.06
C VAL A 278 11.88 9.28 -5.56
N TYR A 279 11.04 8.51 -6.28
CA TYR A 279 10.84 8.67 -7.72
C TYR A 279 10.45 10.11 -8.09
N ASN A 280 9.48 10.69 -7.38
CA ASN A 280 9.04 12.06 -7.61
C ASN A 280 10.15 13.09 -7.37
N LYS A 281 11.00 12.85 -6.37
CA LYS A 281 12.09 13.76 -5.99
C LYS A 281 13.21 13.80 -7.03
N ILE A 282 13.51 12.68 -7.71
CA ILE A 282 14.69 12.58 -8.59
C ILE A 282 14.37 12.35 -10.07
N SER A 283 13.11 12.18 -10.46
CA SER A 283 12.72 11.89 -11.86
C SER A 283 13.28 12.90 -12.86
N SER A 284 13.37 14.19 -12.49
CA SER A 284 13.93 15.24 -13.36
C SER A 284 15.44 15.10 -13.64
N CYS A 285 16.14 14.20 -12.96
CA CYS A 285 17.57 13.93 -13.19
C CYS A 285 17.83 12.87 -14.28
N PHE A 286 16.78 12.31 -14.89
CA PHE A 286 16.82 11.22 -15.86
C PHE A 286 16.14 11.60 -17.16
N ASP A 287 16.54 10.97 -18.27
CA ASP A 287 15.98 11.23 -19.59
C ASP A 287 14.55 10.68 -19.70
N CYS A 288 14.34 9.50 -19.11
CA CYS A 288 13.08 8.78 -19.12
C CYS A 288 12.88 8.10 -17.76
N CYS A 289 11.63 8.03 -17.30
CA CYS A 289 11.28 7.38 -16.05
C CYS A 289 10.09 6.44 -16.27
N CYS A 290 10.01 5.37 -15.49
CA CYS A 290 8.93 4.39 -15.56
C CYS A 290 8.59 3.87 -14.15
N PHE A 291 7.31 3.77 -13.84
CA PHE A 291 6.81 3.18 -12.60
C PHE A 291 5.90 2.01 -12.94
N ILE A 292 6.33 0.80 -12.59
CA ILE A 292 5.58 -0.42 -12.85
C ILE A 292 5.05 -0.92 -11.52
N ASP A 293 3.76 -0.71 -11.31
CA ASP A 293 3.00 -1.13 -10.14
C ASP A 293 2.53 -2.59 -10.24
N ASN A 294 2.29 -3.20 -9.07
CA ASN A 294 1.63 -4.51 -8.92
C ASN A 294 2.25 -5.62 -9.80
N ILE A 295 3.58 -5.72 -9.81
CA ILE A 295 4.29 -6.67 -10.68
C ILE A 295 3.90 -8.11 -10.38
N ARG A 296 3.84 -8.52 -9.10
CA ARG A 296 3.43 -9.88 -8.72
C ARG A 296 2.09 -10.27 -9.35
N GLU A 297 1.08 -9.41 -9.21
CA GLU A 297 -0.27 -9.70 -9.70
C GLU A 297 -0.32 -9.76 -11.24
N THR A 298 0.32 -8.78 -11.90
CA THR A 298 0.36 -8.72 -13.37
C THR A 298 1.14 -9.88 -13.96
N GLN A 299 2.25 -10.28 -13.34
CA GLN A 299 3.06 -11.42 -13.80
C GLN A 299 2.29 -12.74 -13.70
N GLU A 300 1.46 -12.91 -12.66
CA GLU A 300 0.64 -14.12 -12.48
C GLU A 300 -0.55 -14.17 -13.45
N LYS A 301 -1.21 -13.04 -13.71
CA LYS A 301 -2.40 -12.98 -14.56
C LYS A 301 -2.08 -12.88 -16.05
N ASP A 302 -1.15 -11.98 -16.40
CA ASP A 302 -0.92 -11.53 -17.78
C ASP A 302 0.48 -11.88 -18.31
N GLY A 303 1.39 -12.29 -17.41
CA GLY A 303 2.75 -12.70 -17.75
C GLY A 303 3.74 -11.56 -17.97
N VAL A 304 5.03 -11.91 -18.01
CA VAL A 304 6.15 -10.95 -18.06
C VAL A 304 6.16 -10.08 -19.34
N VAL A 305 5.59 -10.56 -20.44
CA VAL A 305 5.56 -9.84 -21.73
C VAL A 305 4.76 -8.54 -21.61
N VAL A 306 3.68 -8.53 -20.81
CA VAL A 306 2.89 -7.31 -20.58
C VAL A 306 3.69 -6.26 -19.82
N LEU A 307 4.46 -6.68 -18.81
CA LEU A 307 5.36 -5.81 -18.06
C LEU A 307 6.47 -5.22 -18.95
N GLN A 308 7.05 -6.03 -19.84
CA GLN A 308 8.03 -5.58 -20.83
C GLN A 308 7.41 -4.55 -21.79
N LYS A 309 6.19 -4.80 -22.28
CA LYS A 309 5.48 -3.85 -23.15
C LYS A 309 5.25 -2.52 -22.45
N LYS A 310 4.81 -2.54 -21.17
CA LYS A 310 4.60 -1.34 -20.36
C LYS A 310 5.89 -0.52 -20.21
N LEU A 311 7.00 -1.17 -19.84
CA LEU A 311 8.31 -0.54 -19.75
C LEU A 311 8.72 0.12 -21.07
N VAL A 312 8.63 -0.64 -22.17
CA VAL A 312 9.04 -0.17 -23.50
C VAL A 312 8.16 0.99 -23.97
N SER A 313 6.84 0.90 -23.80
CA SER A 313 5.92 1.97 -24.20
C SER A 313 6.15 3.27 -23.43
N GLU A 314 6.39 3.19 -22.11
CA GLU A 314 6.63 4.38 -21.28
C GLU A 314 7.97 5.04 -21.60
N ILE A 315 9.06 4.26 -21.66
CA ILE A 315 10.40 4.82 -21.92
C ILE A 315 10.53 5.34 -23.35
N LEU A 316 10.03 4.60 -24.35
CA LEU A 316 10.13 5.03 -25.75
C LEU A 316 9.02 6.00 -26.17
N ARG A 317 8.05 6.26 -25.29
CA ARG A 317 6.85 7.09 -25.57
C ARG A 317 6.10 6.64 -26.83
N ILE A 318 5.95 5.32 -26.99
CA ILE A 318 5.21 4.72 -28.10
C ILE A 318 3.92 4.09 -27.60
N ASP A 319 2.95 3.95 -28.50
CA ASP A 319 1.70 3.26 -28.19
C ASP A 319 1.96 1.79 -27.83
N SER A 320 1.32 1.29 -26.78
CA SER A 320 1.54 -0.10 -26.30
C SER A 320 1.13 -1.13 -27.34
N GLY A 321 0.12 -0.84 -28.19
CA GLY A 321 -0.27 -1.68 -29.32
C GLY A 321 0.73 -1.68 -30.48
N SER A 322 1.64 -0.70 -30.52
CA SER A 322 2.70 -0.59 -31.52
C SER A 322 4.02 -1.27 -31.11
N VAL A 323 4.07 -1.86 -29.92
CA VAL A 323 5.26 -2.58 -29.43
C VAL A 323 5.40 -3.90 -30.19
N GLY A 324 6.39 -3.98 -31.08
CA GLY A 324 6.54 -5.03 -32.09
C GLY A 324 7.03 -6.40 -31.62
N PHE A 325 6.76 -6.80 -30.37
CA PHE A 325 7.09 -8.14 -29.87
C PHE A 325 5.91 -8.79 -29.13
N ASN A 326 5.81 -10.12 -29.23
CA ASN A 326 4.75 -10.93 -28.60
C ASN A 326 5.30 -12.05 -27.70
N ASN A 327 6.61 -12.06 -27.44
CA ASN A 327 7.24 -13.02 -26.56
C ASN A 327 8.35 -12.35 -25.73
N ASP A 328 8.74 -13.03 -24.66
CA ASP A 328 9.75 -12.56 -23.70
C ASP A 328 11.09 -12.22 -24.38
N SER A 329 11.60 -13.11 -25.24
CA SER A 329 12.89 -12.91 -25.92
C SER A 329 12.92 -11.64 -26.78
N GLY A 330 11.82 -11.34 -27.48
CA GLY A 330 11.67 -10.12 -28.26
C GLY A 330 11.57 -8.88 -27.39
N GLY A 331 10.93 -9.00 -26.22
CA GLY A 331 10.88 -7.94 -25.22
C GLY A 331 12.25 -7.58 -24.67
N ARG A 332 12.99 -8.57 -24.17
CA ARG A 332 14.38 -8.38 -23.69
C ARG A 332 15.30 -7.81 -24.77
N LYS A 333 15.20 -8.32 -26.01
CA LYS A 333 15.98 -7.78 -27.13
C LYS A 333 15.65 -6.30 -27.38
N THR A 334 14.37 -5.94 -27.36
CA THR A 334 13.92 -4.55 -27.57
C THR A 334 14.40 -3.64 -26.43
N ILE A 335 14.31 -4.10 -25.19
CA ILE A 335 14.80 -3.36 -24.02
C ILE A 335 16.31 -3.10 -24.15
N LYS A 336 17.08 -4.15 -24.44
CA LYS A 336 18.52 -4.06 -24.67
C LYS A 336 18.90 -3.14 -25.84
N GLU A 337 18.17 -3.21 -26.94
CA GLU A 337 18.55 -2.45 -28.14
C GLU A 337 18.06 -1.01 -28.13
N ARG A 338 16.98 -0.70 -27.38
CA ARG A 338 16.28 0.58 -27.46
C ARG A 338 16.19 1.30 -26.11
N VAL A 339 15.69 0.64 -25.08
CA VAL A 339 15.46 1.23 -23.74
C VAL A 339 16.78 1.50 -23.04
N SER A 340 17.76 0.62 -23.19
CA SER A 340 19.03 0.69 -22.47
C SER A 340 19.92 1.88 -22.90
N ARG A 341 19.56 2.57 -23.99
CA ARG A 341 20.24 3.75 -24.56
C ARG A 341 19.89 5.08 -23.88
N PHE A 342 19.02 5.06 -22.88
CA PHE A 342 18.61 6.24 -22.13
C PHE A 342 19.13 6.17 -20.71
N LYS A 343 19.41 7.32 -20.10
CA LYS A 343 19.61 7.39 -18.65
C LYS A 343 18.24 7.30 -17.99
N ILE A 344 17.91 6.14 -17.42
CA ILE A 344 16.56 5.85 -16.92
C ILE A 344 16.46 5.71 -15.40
N LEU A 345 15.28 6.06 -14.87
CA LEU A 345 14.84 5.70 -13.52
C LEU A 345 13.64 4.76 -13.62
N VAL A 346 13.77 3.56 -13.08
CA VAL A 346 12.68 2.57 -13.11
C VAL A 346 12.33 2.12 -11.69
N VAL A 347 11.04 2.16 -11.35
CA VAL A 347 10.52 1.55 -10.13
C VAL A 347 9.78 0.26 -10.48
N LEU A 348 10.15 -0.83 -9.82
CA LEU A 348 9.53 -2.14 -9.93
C LEU A 348 8.85 -2.45 -8.60
N ASP A 349 7.54 -2.25 -8.54
CA ASP A 349 6.78 -2.29 -7.29
C ASP A 349 6.03 -3.62 -7.09
N ASP A 350 6.08 -4.12 -5.84
CA ASP A 350 5.46 -5.35 -5.34
C ASP A 350 5.88 -6.61 -6.12
N VAL A 351 7.19 -6.85 -6.20
CA VAL A 351 7.76 -8.09 -6.75
C VAL A 351 7.76 -9.24 -5.74
N ASP A 352 7.80 -10.49 -6.23
CA ASP A 352 7.88 -11.70 -5.42
C ASP A 352 9.07 -12.60 -5.83
N GLU A 353 9.18 -13.80 -5.24
CA GLU A 353 10.30 -14.72 -5.50
C GLU A 353 10.30 -15.35 -6.91
N LYS A 354 9.21 -15.21 -7.68
CA LYS A 354 9.15 -15.62 -9.08
C LYS A 354 9.72 -14.55 -10.01
N PHE A 355 9.81 -13.31 -9.54
CA PHE A 355 10.40 -12.21 -10.29
C PHE A 355 11.90 -12.43 -10.48
N LYS A 356 12.36 -12.30 -11.72
CA LYS A 356 13.79 -12.23 -12.05
C LYS A 356 14.04 -11.01 -12.92
N PHE A 357 15.01 -10.20 -12.52
CA PHE A 357 15.36 -8.98 -13.26
C PHE A 357 15.81 -9.32 -14.69
N GLU A 358 16.58 -10.39 -14.86
CA GLU A 358 17.11 -10.83 -16.15
C GLU A 358 16.02 -11.35 -17.10
N ASP A 359 14.91 -11.84 -16.56
CA ASP A 359 13.77 -12.29 -17.35
C ASP A 359 12.93 -11.09 -17.79
N MET A 360 12.73 -10.09 -16.93
CA MET A 360 11.94 -8.92 -17.32
C MET A 360 12.75 -7.89 -18.12
N LEU A 361 13.94 -7.50 -17.65
CA LEU A 361 14.71 -6.37 -18.19
C LEU A 361 16.00 -6.79 -18.93
N GLY A 362 16.46 -8.03 -18.76
CA GLY A 362 17.75 -8.48 -19.26
C GLY A 362 18.92 -8.13 -18.33
N SER A 363 20.12 -8.00 -18.87
CA SER A 363 21.31 -7.77 -18.04
C SER A 363 21.36 -6.32 -17.53
N PRO A 364 21.59 -6.08 -16.23
CA PRO A 364 21.87 -4.74 -15.70
C PRO A 364 23.01 -4.00 -16.41
N LYS A 365 23.99 -4.74 -16.95
CA LYS A 365 25.16 -4.20 -17.64
C LYS A 365 24.84 -3.66 -19.03
N ASP A 366 23.68 -3.98 -19.59
CA ASP A 366 23.26 -3.50 -20.90
C ASP A 366 22.74 -2.06 -20.85
N PHE A 367 22.43 -1.53 -19.66
CA PHE A 367 21.96 -0.16 -19.44
C PHE A 367 23.10 0.84 -19.36
N ILE A 368 22.85 2.06 -19.86
CA ILE A 368 23.79 3.18 -19.72
C ILE A 368 24.08 3.46 -18.24
N SER A 369 25.36 3.71 -17.98
CA SER A 369 25.88 4.32 -16.75
C SER A 369 24.97 5.42 -16.20
N GLN A 370 24.82 5.51 -14.88
CA GLN A 370 23.89 6.44 -14.21
C GLN A 370 22.40 6.06 -14.27
N SER A 371 22.00 4.93 -14.89
CA SER A 371 20.64 4.41 -14.75
C SER A 371 20.38 3.89 -13.32
N ARG A 372 19.14 4.03 -12.84
CA ARG A 372 18.76 3.69 -11.46
C ARG A 372 17.50 2.82 -11.43
N PHE A 373 17.51 1.82 -10.55
CA PHE A 373 16.38 0.94 -10.31
C PHE A 373 16.00 0.94 -8.83
N ILE A 374 14.71 1.03 -8.54
CA ILE A 374 14.15 0.86 -7.20
C ILE A 374 13.20 -0.33 -7.26
N ILE A 375 13.39 -1.31 -6.38
CA ILE A 375 12.60 -2.54 -6.38
C ILE A 375 11.94 -2.67 -5.01
N THR A 376 10.61 -2.88 -4.95
CA THR A 376 9.92 -3.10 -3.67
C THR A 376 9.48 -4.55 -3.52
N SER A 377 9.78 -5.17 -2.38
CA SER A 377 9.46 -6.57 -2.11
C SER A 377 9.05 -6.79 -0.65
N ARG A 378 8.29 -7.85 -0.38
CA ARG A 378 8.01 -8.31 0.99
C ARG A 378 9.01 -9.36 1.48
N SER A 379 9.89 -9.81 0.58
CA SER A 379 10.88 -10.84 0.83
C SER A 379 12.26 -10.32 0.45
N MET A 380 13.21 -10.39 1.36
CA MET A 380 14.60 -10.03 1.08
C MET A 380 15.23 -10.98 0.07
N ARG A 381 14.70 -12.21 -0.10
CA ARG A 381 15.23 -13.22 -1.03
C ARG A 381 15.20 -12.76 -2.48
N VAL A 382 14.14 -12.05 -2.88
CA VAL A 382 13.97 -11.51 -4.24
C VAL A 382 15.11 -10.58 -4.63
N LEU A 383 15.70 -9.94 -3.62
CA LEU A 383 16.75 -8.96 -3.81
C LEU A 383 18.15 -9.58 -3.63
N GLY A 384 18.25 -10.75 -2.99
CA GLY A 384 19.48 -11.55 -2.87
C GLY A 384 19.82 -12.38 -4.11
N THR A 385 18.87 -12.57 -5.05
CA THR A 385 19.16 -13.16 -6.38
C THR A 385 19.87 -12.18 -7.31
N LEU A 386 19.83 -10.89 -6.98
CA LEU A 386 20.64 -9.86 -7.62
C LEU A 386 21.97 -9.82 -6.86
N ASN A 387 23.11 -9.92 -7.54
CA ASN A 387 24.42 -9.92 -6.87
C ASN A 387 24.51 -8.75 -5.87
N GLU A 388 25.08 -8.98 -4.69
CA GLU A 388 25.22 -7.96 -3.62
C GLU A 388 25.94 -6.69 -4.10
N ASN A 389 26.82 -6.82 -5.10
CA ASN A 389 27.52 -5.71 -5.74
C ASN A 389 26.63 -4.84 -6.66
N GLN A 390 25.43 -5.30 -7.00
CA GLN A 390 24.51 -4.67 -7.96
C GLN A 390 23.23 -4.13 -7.32
N CYS A 391 22.74 -4.74 -6.22
CA CYS A 391 21.53 -4.31 -5.52
C CYS A 391 21.79 -4.06 -4.04
N LYS A 392 21.70 -2.80 -3.61
CA LYS A 392 21.81 -2.41 -2.20
C LYS A 392 20.46 -2.57 -1.50
N LEU A 393 20.44 -3.24 -0.36
CA LEU A 393 19.22 -3.46 0.40
C LEU A 393 18.93 -2.31 1.38
N TYR A 394 17.64 -2.02 1.55
CA TYR A 394 17.11 -1.10 2.55
C TYR A 394 15.82 -1.66 3.16
N GLU A 395 15.83 -1.91 4.46
CA GLU A 395 14.64 -2.30 5.19
C GLU A 395 13.81 -1.04 5.51
N VAL A 396 12.55 -1.05 5.10
CA VAL A 396 11.58 -0.03 5.50
C VAL A 396 10.98 -0.47 6.83
N GLY A 397 11.50 0.11 7.91
CA GLY A 397 11.06 -0.16 9.28
C GLY A 397 9.72 0.49 9.65
N SER A 398 9.19 0.10 10.81
CA SER A 398 7.95 0.66 11.36
C SER A 398 8.08 2.15 11.70
N MET A 399 6.93 2.82 11.69
CA MET A 399 6.84 4.23 12.01
C MET A 399 7.00 4.46 13.52
N SER A 400 7.79 5.46 13.91
CA SER A 400 7.96 5.82 15.32
C SER A 400 6.65 6.32 15.92
N LYS A 401 6.42 6.10 17.22
CA LYS A 401 5.18 6.51 17.91
C LYS A 401 4.77 7.97 17.63
N PRO A 402 5.66 8.98 17.65
CA PRO A 402 5.29 10.36 17.32
C PRO A 402 4.79 10.52 15.88
N ARG A 403 5.44 9.87 14.91
CA ARG A 403 5.05 9.91 13.49
C ARG A 403 3.75 9.13 13.25
N SER A 404 3.57 8.03 13.96
CA SER A 404 2.34 7.23 13.91
C SER A 404 1.14 8.03 14.41
N LEU A 405 1.30 8.79 15.50
CA LEU A 405 0.26 9.68 16.01
C LEU A 405 -0.04 10.81 15.02
N GLU A 406 0.98 11.39 14.40
CA GLU A 406 0.80 12.43 13.38
C GLU A 406 0.02 11.89 12.16
N LEU A 407 0.41 10.73 11.62
CA LEU A 407 -0.27 10.09 10.50
C LEU A 407 -1.72 9.74 10.84
N PHE A 408 -1.94 9.08 11.99
CA PHE A 408 -3.27 8.77 12.46
C PHE A 408 -4.14 10.02 12.60
N SER A 409 -3.59 11.09 13.20
CA SER A 409 -4.31 12.35 13.40
C SER A 409 -4.71 13.01 12.08
N LYS A 410 -3.84 12.92 11.06
CA LYS A 410 -4.15 13.45 9.73
C LYS A 410 -5.37 12.73 9.13
N HIS A 411 -5.49 11.43 9.32
CA HIS A 411 -6.64 10.68 8.81
C HIS A 411 -7.90 10.84 9.69
N ALA A 412 -7.76 10.81 11.02
CA ALA A 412 -8.86 10.87 11.98
C ALA A 412 -9.42 12.28 12.23
N PHE A 413 -8.60 13.33 12.07
CA PHE A 413 -8.97 14.70 12.42
C PHE A 413 -8.64 15.74 11.33
N LYS A 414 -7.94 15.36 10.26
CA LYS A 414 -7.40 16.28 9.23
C LYS A 414 -6.46 17.33 9.85
N LYS A 415 -5.72 16.94 10.89
CA LYS A 415 -4.75 17.76 11.64
C LYS A 415 -3.53 16.92 12.01
N ASN A 416 -2.40 17.56 12.31
CA ASN A 416 -1.17 16.84 12.69
C ASN A 416 -1.21 16.29 14.12
N THR A 417 -2.15 16.74 14.96
CA THR A 417 -2.29 16.31 16.35
C THR A 417 -3.75 16.05 16.69
N PRO A 418 -4.03 15.13 17.64
CA PRO A 418 -5.39 14.91 18.12
C PRO A 418 -5.86 16.13 18.95
N PRO A 419 -7.17 16.43 18.97
CA PRO A 419 -7.74 17.30 19.99
C PRO A 419 -7.49 16.72 21.39
N SER A 420 -7.30 17.57 22.40
CA SER A 420 -6.98 17.13 23.78
C SER A 420 -7.96 16.10 24.34
N TYR A 421 -9.24 16.22 24.02
CA TYR A 421 -10.29 15.29 24.47
C TYR A 421 -10.18 13.88 23.85
N TYR A 422 -9.52 13.75 22.69
CA TYR A 422 -9.26 12.47 22.01
C TYR A 422 -7.83 11.96 22.18
N GLU A 423 -6.97 12.69 22.91
CA GLU A 423 -5.53 12.41 22.96
C GLU A 423 -5.22 11.03 23.54
N THR A 424 -5.88 10.63 24.62
CA THR A 424 -5.71 9.30 25.23
C THR A 424 -6.13 8.19 24.26
N LEU A 425 -7.32 8.30 23.66
CA LEU A 425 -7.83 7.30 22.71
C LEU A 425 -6.96 7.20 21.44
N ALA A 426 -6.48 8.33 20.92
CA ALA A 426 -5.58 8.36 19.78
C ALA A 426 -4.26 7.65 20.09
N ASN A 427 -3.68 7.88 21.28
CA ASN A 427 -2.48 7.18 21.70
C ASN A 427 -2.73 5.68 21.87
N ASP A 428 -3.85 5.27 22.48
CA ASP A 428 -4.20 3.86 22.63
C ASP A 428 -4.35 3.14 21.27
N VAL A 429 -4.95 3.80 20.27
CA VAL A 429 -5.04 3.28 18.90
C VAL A 429 -3.65 3.14 18.28
N VAL A 430 -2.80 4.16 18.41
CA VAL A 430 -1.43 4.13 17.88
C VAL A 430 -0.62 2.99 18.52
N ASP A 431 -0.75 2.82 19.84
CA ASP A 431 -0.07 1.75 20.58
C ASP A 431 -0.57 0.37 20.15
N THR A 432 -1.88 0.22 19.92
CA THR A 432 -2.48 -1.05 19.48
C THR A 432 -2.08 -1.42 18.04
N THR A 433 -1.76 -0.44 17.18
CA THR A 433 -1.44 -0.68 15.76
C THR A 433 0.05 -0.83 15.47
N ALA A 434 0.91 -0.68 16.50
CA ALA A 434 2.37 -0.87 16.45
C ALA A 434 3.07 -0.10 15.31
N GLY A 435 2.54 1.05 14.91
CA GLY A 435 3.17 1.92 13.92
C GLY A 435 3.13 1.42 12.47
N LEU A 436 2.16 0.57 12.11
CA LEU A 436 1.94 0.16 10.72
C LEU A 436 1.15 1.24 9.93
N PRO A 437 1.75 1.94 8.94
CA PRO A 437 1.11 3.08 8.28
C PRO A 437 -0.24 2.76 7.62
N LEU A 438 -0.38 1.59 6.99
CA LEU A 438 -1.64 1.18 6.38
C LEU A 438 -2.76 1.09 7.42
N THR A 439 -2.52 0.44 8.57
CA THR A 439 -3.52 0.28 9.62
C THR A 439 -3.90 1.63 10.23
N LEU A 440 -2.92 2.50 10.48
CA LEU A 440 -3.16 3.86 10.99
C LEU A 440 -4.05 4.68 10.04
N LYS A 441 -3.81 4.58 8.72
CA LYS A 441 -4.63 5.24 7.70
C LYS A 441 -6.06 4.71 7.67
N VAL A 442 -6.24 3.38 7.69
CA VAL A 442 -7.56 2.73 7.66
C VAL A 442 -8.37 3.08 8.90
N ILE A 443 -7.79 2.91 10.10
CA ILE A 443 -8.49 3.21 11.36
C ILE A 443 -8.73 4.70 11.53
N GLY A 444 -7.76 5.55 11.20
CA GLY A 444 -7.97 7.00 11.24
C GLY A 444 -9.12 7.42 10.34
N SER A 445 -9.19 6.88 9.13
CA SER A 445 -10.28 7.20 8.20
C SER A 445 -11.63 6.66 8.68
N LEU A 446 -11.68 5.48 9.28
CA LEU A 446 -12.88 4.89 9.87
C LEU A 446 -13.45 5.76 11.01
N LEU A 447 -12.56 6.29 11.85
CA LEU A 447 -12.90 7.07 13.04
C LEU A 447 -13.14 8.56 12.77
N PHE A 448 -12.91 9.01 11.53
CA PHE A 448 -13.13 10.40 11.14
C PHE A 448 -14.59 10.82 11.36
N LYS A 449 -14.79 11.89 12.14
CA LYS A 449 -16.11 12.44 12.53
C LYS A 449 -17.02 11.47 13.29
N GLN A 450 -16.46 10.42 13.89
CA GLN A 450 -17.23 9.50 14.74
C GLN A 450 -17.29 9.98 16.19
N GLU A 451 -18.29 9.49 16.92
CA GLU A 451 -18.46 9.73 18.35
C GLU A 451 -17.52 8.87 19.20
N ILE A 452 -17.21 9.28 20.42
CA ILE A 452 -16.28 8.58 21.32
C ILE A 452 -16.67 7.13 21.58
N ALA A 453 -17.96 6.83 21.71
CA ALA A 453 -18.42 5.45 21.90
C ALA A 453 -17.94 4.54 20.74
N VAL A 454 -17.95 5.04 19.50
CA VAL A 454 -17.45 4.31 18.33
C VAL A 454 -15.93 4.14 18.39
N TRP A 455 -15.20 5.12 18.91
CA TRP A 455 -13.76 5.02 19.14
C TRP A 455 -13.43 3.93 20.17
N GLU A 456 -14.13 3.92 21.30
CA GLU A 456 -13.97 2.92 22.36
C GLU A 456 -14.28 1.51 21.84
N ASP A 457 -15.42 1.34 21.15
CA ASP A 457 -15.80 0.06 20.55
C ASP A 457 -14.79 -0.41 19.50
N THR A 458 -14.29 0.50 18.66
CA THR A 458 -13.28 0.18 17.63
C THR A 458 -11.95 -0.23 18.27
N LEU A 459 -11.51 0.50 19.30
CA LEU A 459 -10.30 0.19 20.04
C LEU A 459 -10.40 -1.17 20.75
N GLU A 460 -11.55 -1.48 21.35
CA GLU A 460 -11.79 -2.78 21.98
C GLU A 460 -11.78 -3.92 20.94
N GLN A 461 -12.39 -3.69 19.76
CA GLN A 461 -12.32 -4.65 18.66
C GLN A 461 -10.89 -4.87 18.17
N LEU A 462 -10.08 -3.80 18.06
CA LEU A 462 -8.68 -3.88 17.65
C LEU A 462 -7.82 -4.66 18.66
N ARG A 463 -8.03 -4.43 19.96
CA ARG A 463 -7.35 -5.19 21.03
C ARG A 463 -7.66 -6.68 20.97
N ARG A 464 -8.85 -7.04 20.47
CA ARG A 464 -9.31 -8.43 20.39
C ARG A 464 -8.92 -9.10 19.07
N THR A 465 -9.03 -8.41 17.94
CA THR A 465 -8.99 -8.97 16.57
C THR A 465 -8.51 -7.96 15.52
N LEU A 466 -7.92 -8.45 14.43
CA LEU A 466 -7.81 -7.68 13.19
C LEU A 466 -9.08 -7.83 12.36
N ASN A 467 -10.16 -7.18 12.76
CA ASN A 467 -11.43 -7.21 12.01
C ASN A 467 -11.50 -6.14 10.89
N LEU A 468 -10.35 -5.80 10.31
CA LEU A 468 -10.23 -4.86 9.20
C LEU A 468 -9.87 -5.63 7.95
N ASP A 469 -10.88 -6.00 7.15
CA ASP A 469 -10.68 -6.85 5.97
C ASP A 469 -9.59 -6.30 5.02
N GLU A 470 -9.51 -4.98 4.82
CA GLU A 470 -8.46 -4.38 3.99
C GLU A 470 -7.04 -4.64 4.53
N VAL A 471 -6.83 -4.48 5.85
CA VAL A 471 -5.53 -4.72 6.48
C VAL A 471 -5.22 -6.22 6.52
N TYR A 472 -6.22 -7.02 6.89
CA TYR A 472 -6.15 -8.47 6.95
C TYR A 472 -5.75 -9.06 5.59
N ASP A 473 -6.46 -8.71 4.52
CA ASP A 473 -6.19 -9.20 3.18
C ASP A 473 -4.78 -8.83 2.70
N ARG A 474 -4.34 -7.59 2.98
CA ARG A 474 -3.00 -7.11 2.59
C ARG A 474 -1.88 -7.85 3.31
N LEU A 475 -2.03 -8.14 4.60
CA LEU A 475 -1.05 -8.89 5.38
C LEU A 475 -1.07 -10.39 5.00
N LYS A 476 -2.26 -10.95 4.80
CA LYS A 476 -2.47 -12.39 4.54
C LYS A 476 -1.84 -12.88 3.25
N ILE A 477 -1.63 -12.02 2.26
CA ILE A 477 -0.93 -12.37 1.01
C ILE A 477 0.44 -13.03 1.29
N SER A 478 1.20 -12.54 2.29
CA SER A 478 2.50 -13.14 2.63
C SER A 478 2.34 -14.53 3.25
N TYR A 479 1.30 -14.74 4.05
CA TYR A 479 0.96 -16.03 4.65
C TYR A 479 0.46 -17.04 3.61
N ASP A 480 -0.38 -16.61 2.65
CA ASP A 480 -0.95 -17.51 1.64
C ASP A 480 0.12 -18.15 0.76
N ALA A 481 1.21 -17.43 0.50
CA ALA A 481 2.36 -17.87 -0.26
C ALA A 481 3.29 -18.84 0.50
N LEU A 482 3.04 -19.12 1.79
CA LEU A 482 3.80 -20.11 2.56
C LEU A 482 3.40 -21.55 2.20
N ASN A 483 4.36 -22.48 2.30
CA ASN A 483 4.06 -23.91 2.26
C ASN A 483 3.27 -24.33 3.53
N PRO A 484 2.60 -25.48 3.53
CA PRO A 484 1.78 -25.93 4.67
C PRO A 484 2.53 -25.99 5.99
N GLU A 485 3.78 -26.43 5.99
CA GLU A 485 4.60 -26.62 7.20
C GLU A 485 5.01 -25.27 7.82
N ALA A 486 5.40 -24.29 6.99
CA ALA A 486 5.71 -22.93 7.44
C ALA A 486 4.45 -22.20 7.94
N LYS A 487 3.26 -22.51 7.39
CA LYS A 487 1.99 -21.99 7.93
C LYS A 487 1.76 -22.47 9.36
N GLU A 488 2.00 -23.75 9.64
CA GLU A 488 1.86 -24.30 10.99
C GLU A 488 2.84 -23.64 11.98
N ILE A 489 4.12 -23.48 11.60
CA ILE A 489 5.12 -22.78 12.42
C ILE A 489 4.72 -21.32 12.66
N PHE A 490 4.31 -20.59 11.61
CA PHE A 490 3.89 -19.19 11.73
C PHE A 490 2.73 -19.03 12.73
N LEU A 491 1.71 -19.87 12.62
CA LEU A 491 0.55 -19.83 13.52
C LEU A 491 0.92 -20.25 14.95
N ASP A 492 1.82 -21.23 15.12
CA ASP A 492 2.32 -21.62 16.45
C ASP A 492 3.05 -20.46 17.12
N ILE A 493 3.91 -19.74 16.39
CA ILE A 493 4.59 -18.53 16.90
C ILE A 493 3.55 -17.47 17.26
N ALA A 494 2.65 -17.11 16.34
CA ALA A 494 1.63 -16.08 16.56
C ALA A 494 0.73 -16.35 17.78
N CYS A 495 0.43 -17.62 18.06
CA CYS A 495 -0.42 -18.00 19.18
C CYS A 495 0.35 -18.14 20.50
N PHE A 496 1.57 -18.73 20.48
CA PHE A 496 2.19 -19.25 21.70
C PHE A 496 3.65 -18.81 21.94
N PHE A 497 4.48 -18.72 20.89
CA PHE A 497 5.94 -18.67 21.07
C PHE A 497 6.58 -17.28 20.88
N ILE A 498 5.82 -16.19 20.84
CA ILE A 498 6.41 -14.83 20.84
C ILE A 498 7.11 -14.59 22.19
N GLY A 499 8.36 -14.12 22.14
CA GLY A 499 9.21 -13.91 23.31
C GLY A 499 9.83 -15.19 23.88
N GLN A 500 9.55 -16.35 23.28
CA GLN A 500 10.14 -17.63 23.71
C GLN A 500 11.41 -17.91 22.92
N ASN A 501 12.35 -18.63 23.54
CA ASN A 501 13.58 -19.04 22.88
C ASN A 501 13.28 -19.97 21.70
N LYS A 502 13.93 -19.73 20.55
CA LYS A 502 13.65 -20.45 19.31
C LYS A 502 14.00 -21.93 19.36
N GLU A 503 14.93 -22.34 20.22
CA GLU A 503 15.42 -23.73 20.30
C GLU A 503 14.37 -24.65 20.91
N GLU A 504 13.49 -24.16 21.78
CA GLU A 504 12.54 -25.01 22.48
C GLU A 504 11.48 -25.59 21.51
N PRO A 505 10.65 -24.79 20.81
CA PRO A 505 9.65 -25.33 19.88
C PRO A 505 10.27 -26.02 18.66
N TYR A 506 11.57 -25.81 18.40
CA TYR A 506 12.31 -26.42 17.31
C TYR A 506 12.22 -27.95 17.33
N TYR A 507 12.37 -28.60 18.48
CA TYR A 507 12.34 -30.05 18.56
C TYR A 507 10.94 -30.62 18.29
N MET A 508 9.91 -29.97 18.82
CA MET A 508 8.51 -30.33 18.53
C MET A 508 8.23 -30.25 17.04
N TRP A 509 8.60 -29.14 16.40
CA TRP A 509 8.40 -28.94 14.96
C TRP A 509 9.21 -29.93 14.12
N THR A 510 10.40 -30.32 14.56
CA THR A 510 11.23 -31.32 13.88
C THR A 510 10.51 -32.67 13.83
N ASP A 511 9.98 -33.14 14.95
CA ASP A 511 9.27 -34.41 15.01
C ASP A 511 7.89 -34.38 14.33
N CYS A 512 7.25 -33.21 14.28
CA CYS A 512 6.07 -32.99 13.44
C CYS A 512 6.38 -32.97 11.92
N ASN A 513 7.64 -33.13 11.51
CA ASN A 513 8.12 -32.98 10.13
C ASN A 513 7.79 -31.60 9.54
N PHE A 514 7.87 -30.53 10.35
CA PHE A 514 7.64 -29.16 9.88
C PHE A 514 8.92 -28.48 9.37
N TYR A 515 10.05 -29.19 9.33
CA TYR A 515 11.33 -28.70 8.80
C TYR A 515 11.74 -27.30 9.34
N PRO A 516 11.84 -27.13 10.68
CA PRO A 516 12.01 -25.81 11.30
C PRO A 516 13.29 -25.09 10.86
N ALA A 517 14.38 -25.82 10.58
CA ALA A 517 15.62 -25.24 10.04
C ALA A 517 15.37 -24.34 8.82
N SER A 518 14.69 -24.87 7.80
CA SER A 518 14.43 -24.14 6.56
C SER A 518 13.29 -23.14 6.71
N ASN A 519 12.23 -23.53 7.42
CA ASN A 519 11.01 -22.73 7.48
C ASN A 519 11.16 -21.51 8.40
N ILE A 520 11.95 -21.56 9.48
CA ILE A 520 12.25 -20.37 10.30
C ILE A 520 13.04 -19.34 9.49
N ILE A 521 14.11 -19.77 8.80
CA ILE A 521 14.90 -18.89 7.92
C ILE A 521 14.00 -18.27 6.84
N PHE A 522 13.09 -19.06 6.27
CA PHE A 522 12.16 -18.60 5.25
C PHE A 522 11.20 -17.53 5.77
N LEU A 523 10.65 -17.69 6.98
CA LEU A 523 9.77 -16.70 7.62
C LEU A 523 10.53 -15.39 7.94
N ILE A 524 11.78 -15.47 8.40
CA ILE A 524 12.65 -14.30 8.63
C ILE A 524 12.88 -13.56 7.32
N GLN A 525 13.25 -14.28 6.27
CA GLN A 525 13.52 -13.74 4.95
C GLN A 525 12.29 -13.04 4.32
N ARG A 526 11.08 -13.39 4.76
CA ARG A 526 9.81 -12.76 4.36
C ARG A 526 9.34 -11.66 5.30
N CYS A 527 10.19 -11.23 6.24
CA CYS A 527 9.89 -10.23 7.26
C CYS A 527 8.63 -10.59 8.08
N MET A 528 8.34 -11.89 8.25
CA MET A 528 7.17 -12.35 8.99
C MET A 528 7.46 -12.57 10.47
N ILE A 529 8.72 -12.89 10.78
CA ILE A 529 9.27 -13.01 12.15
C ILE A 529 10.69 -12.45 12.17
N GLN A 530 11.20 -12.21 13.37
CA GLN A 530 12.59 -11.91 13.65
C GLN A 530 13.06 -12.79 14.81
N VAL A 531 14.37 -12.93 14.97
CA VAL A 531 14.99 -13.59 16.12
C VAL A 531 15.84 -12.54 16.82
N GLY A 532 15.56 -12.31 18.11
CA GLY A 532 16.30 -11.36 18.93
C GLY A 532 17.71 -11.85 19.27
N ASP A 533 18.50 -10.99 19.90
CA ASP A 533 19.88 -11.31 20.29
C ASP A 533 19.96 -12.48 21.30
N ASP A 534 18.92 -12.66 22.12
CA ASP A 534 18.78 -13.77 23.08
C ASP A 534 18.13 -15.03 22.46
N ASP A 535 18.14 -15.13 21.14
CA ASP A 535 17.50 -16.20 20.37
C ASP A 535 15.96 -16.32 20.55
N GLU A 536 15.32 -15.28 21.05
CA GLU A 536 13.87 -15.21 21.22
C GLU A 536 13.12 -14.89 19.91
N PHE A 537 11.95 -15.49 19.70
CA PHE A 537 11.08 -15.13 18.58
C PHE A 537 10.43 -13.75 18.78
N LYS A 538 10.56 -12.90 17.77
CA LYS A 538 9.85 -11.63 17.66
C LYS A 538 8.90 -11.65 16.47
N MET A 539 7.68 -11.16 16.66
CA MET A 539 6.69 -11.02 15.60
C MET A 539 5.98 -9.68 15.78
N HIS A 540 5.81 -8.94 14.69
CA HIS A 540 5.08 -7.68 14.71
C HIS A 540 3.63 -7.93 15.14
N ASP A 541 3.07 -7.07 16.00
CA ASP A 541 1.72 -7.24 16.58
C ASP A 541 0.64 -7.48 15.51
N GLN A 542 0.66 -6.72 14.42
CA GLN A 542 -0.26 -6.93 13.30
C GLN A 542 -0.11 -8.30 12.60
N LEU A 543 1.08 -8.90 12.54
CA LEU A 543 1.23 -10.27 12.02
C LEU A 543 0.75 -11.31 13.02
N ARG A 544 1.01 -11.09 14.31
CA ARG A 544 0.48 -11.91 15.40
C ARG A 544 -1.04 -11.94 15.35
N ASP A 545 -1.65 -10.76 15.29
CA ASP A 545 -3.10 -10.61 15.33
C ASP A 545 -3.73 -11.15 14.03
N MET A 546 -3.02 -11.06 12.89
CA MET A 546 -3.46 -11.69 11.64
C MET A 546 -3.39 -13.22 11.74
N GLY A 547 -2.32 -13.77 12.31
CA GLY A 547 -2.18 -15.21 12.58
C GLY A 547 -3.31 -15.73 13.47
N ARG A 548 -3.62 -15.00 14.56
CA ARG A 548 -4.74 -15.31 15.45
C ARG A 548 -6.09 -15.19 14.76
N GLU A 549 -6.26 -14.19 13.89
CA GLU A 549 -7.49 -14.00 13.11
C GLU A 549 -7.68 -15.12 12.08
N ILE A 550 -6.61 -15.63 11.45
CA ILE A 550 -6.67 -16.82 10.60
C ILE A 550 -7.28 -18.00 11.37
N VAL A 551 -6.82 -18.24 12.61
CA VAL A 551 -7.36 -19.32 13.45
C VAL A 551 -8.81 -19.06 13.86
N ARG A 552 -9.19 -17.81 14.16
CA ARG A 552 -10.59 -17.47 14.48
C ARG A 552 -11.53 -17.68 13.30
N ARG A 553 -11.09 -17.41 12.07
CA ARG A 553 -11.89 -17.61 10.85
C ARG A 553 -12.04 -19.09 10.47
N GLU A 554 -11.35 -20.02 11.12
CA GLU A 554 -11.57 -21.46 10.92
C GLU A 554 -12.97 -21.91 11.40
N ASP A 555 -13.44 -21.37 12.53
CA ASP A 555 -14.77 -21.64 13.09
C ASP A 555 -15.15 -20.59 14.15
N VAL A 556 -16.44 -20.26 14.21
CA VAL A 556 -17.00 -19.37 15.25
C VAL A 556 -16.79 -19.96 16.64
N LEU A 557 -16.86 -21.29 16.78
CA LEU A 557 -16.70 -21.99 18.05
C LEU A 557 -15.21 -22.23 18.37
N PRO A 558 -14.68 -21.73 19.52
CA PRO A 558 -13.27 -21.87 19.86
C PRO A 558 -12.76 -23.32 19.77
N TRP A 559 -13.49 -24.27 20.34
CA TRP A 559 -13.11 -25.70 20.37
C TRP A 559 -13.16 -26.45 19.02
N LYS A 560 -13.53 -25.76 17.94
CA LYS A 560 -13.41 -26.26 16.56
C LYS A 560 -12.25 -25.61 15.78
N ARG A 561 -11.49 -24.73 16.42
CA ARG A 561 -10.28 -24.11 15.87
C ARG A 561 -9.05 -24.95 16.16
N SER A 562 -7.99 -24.73 15.40
CA SER A 562 -6.73 -25.46 15.49
C SER A 562 -5.89 -25.09 16.71
N ARG A 563 -5.99 -23.85 17.19
CA ARG A 563 -5.18 -23.30 18.30
C ARG A 563 -6.04 -22.55 19.29
N ILE A 564 -5.80 -22.78 20.58
CA ILE A 564 -6.49 -22.13 21.69
C ILE A 564 -5.45 -21.47 22.59
N TRP A 565 -5.45 -20.13 22.62
CA TRP A 565 -4.49 -19.33 23.40
C TRP A 565 -5.14 -18.46 24.47
N SER A 566 -6.47 -18.33 24.48
CA SER A 566 -7.20 -17.71 25.60
C SER A 566 -7.33 -18.73 26.72
N ALA A 567 -6.91 -18.33 27.93
CA ALA A 567 -7.06 -19.15 29.11
C ALA A 567 -8.53 -19.53 29.36
N GLU A 568 -9.44 -18.56 29.21
CA GLU A 568 -10.88 -18.75 29.40
C GLU A 568 -11.46 -19.75 28.40
N GLU A 569 -11.12 -19.60 27.11
CA GLU A 569 -11.54 -20.53 26.06
C GLU A 569 -10.97 -21.95 26.30
N GLY A 570 -9.71 -22.05 26.74
CA GLY A 570 -9.05 -23.33 27.04
C GLY A 570 -9.66 -24.04 28.24
N ILE A 571 -9.91 -23.32 29.33
CA ILE A 571 -10.56 -23.85 30.54
C ILE A 571 -11.98 -24.33 30.21
N ASP A 572 -12.78 -23.51 29.53
CA ASP A 572 -14.15 -23.88 29.12
C ASP A 572 -14.16 -25.12 28.22
N LEU A 573 -13.23 -25.20 27.27
CA LEU A 573 -13.09 -26.33 26.36
C LEU A 573 -12.83 -27.64 27.14
N LEU A 574 -11.87 -27.63 28.06
CA LEU A 574 -11.47 -28.81 28.82
C LEU A 574 -12.54 -29.22 29.84
N LEU A 575 -13.03 -28.30 30.67
CA LEU A 575 -14.02 -28.63 31.72
C LEU A 575 -15.34 -29.12 31.12
N ASN A 576 -15.79 -28.53 30.01
CA ASN A 576 -17.03 -28.91 29.36
C ASN A 576 -16.86 -29.96 28.26
N LYS A 577 -15.67 -30.55 28.11
CA LYS A 577 -15.38 -31.66 27.17
C LYS A 577 -15.75 -31.31 25.71
N LYS A 578 -15.63 -30.03 25.35
CA LYS A 578 -16.07 -29.49 24.04
C LYS A 578 -15.04 -29.70 22.91
N GLY A 579 -13.85 -30.21 23.25
CA GLY A 579 -12.74 -30.41 22.32
C GLY A 579 -13.13 -31.21 21.07
N SER A 580 -12.30 -31.09 20.03
CA SER A 580 -12.44 -31.82 18.77
C SER A 580 -11.08 -32.20 18.20
N SER A 581 -11.06 -33.16 17.28
CA SER A 581 -9.83 -33.58 16.59
C SER A 581 -9.21 -32.48 15.72
N LYS A 582 -9.85 -31.31 15.58
CA LYS A 582 -9.22 -30.15 14.94
C LYS A 582 -8.22 -29.44 15.85
N VAL A 583 -8.40 -29.53 17.16
CA VAL A 583 -7.59 -28.81 18.15
C VAL A 583 -6.20 -29.46 18.21
N LYS A 584 -5.19 -28.70 17.80
CA LYS A 584 -3.78 -29.12 17.73
C LYS A 584 -2.93 -28.56 18.86
N ALA A 585 -3.30 -27.41 19.44
CA ALA A 585 -2.53 -26.77 20.48
C ALA A 585 -3.41 -25.99 21.46
N ILE A 586 -3.13 -26.14 22.76
CA ILE A 586 -3.82 -25.44 23.85
C ILE A 586 -2.78 -24.79 24.77
N SER A 587 -2.99 -23.52 25.09
CA SER A 587 -2.21 -22.78 26.09
C SER A 587 -3.15 -22.11 27.09
N ILE A 588 -2.94 -22.39 28.37
CA ILE A 588 -3.62 -21.78 29.52
C ILE A 588 -2.54 -21.10 30.37
N PRO A 589 -2.08 -19.90 29.96
CA PRO A 589 -0.92 -19.23 30.56
C PRO A 589 -1.17 -18.62 31.94
N TRP A 590 -2.43 -18.40 32.30
CA TRP A 590 -2.87 -17.93 33.60
C TRP A 590 -4.20 -18.58 33.95
N GLY A 591 -4.48 -18.73 35.25
CA GLY A 591 -5.69 -19.35 35.73
C GLY A 591 -5.65 -19.53 37.24
N VAL A 592 -6.80 -19.84 37.83
CA VAL A 592 -6.90 -20.38 39.19
C VAL A 592 -6.49 -21.86 39.15
N LYS A 593 -6.16 -22.47 40.29
CA LYS A 593 -5.92 -23.91 40.38
C LYS A 593 -7.13 -24.72 39.85
N TYR A 594 -6.97 -25.37 38.71
CA TYR A 594 -7.99 -26.24 38.10
C TYR A 594 -7.57 -27.71 38.10
N GLU A 595 -8.52 -28.61 38.33
CA GLU A 595 -8.34 -30.05 38.14
C GLU A 595 -8.96 -30.46 36.80
N PHE A 596 -8.15 -30.99 35.88
CA PHE A 596 -8.61 -31.57 34.62
C PHE A 596 -8.49 -33.09 34.66
N LYS A 597 -9.65 -33.76 34.66
CA LYS A 597 -9.72 -35.22 34.58
C LYS A 597 -9.37 -35.68 33.15
N SER A 598 -8.86 -36.90 33.01
CA SER A 598 -8.64 -37.54 31.70
C SER A 598 -9.84 -37.39 30.74
N GLU A 599 -11.07 -37.52 31.23
CA GLU A 599 -12.29 -37.34 30.41
C GLU A 599 -12.39 -35.98 29.70
N CYS A 600 -11.70 -34.94 30.19
CA CYS A 600 -11.61 -33.62 29.55
C CYS A 600 -10.89 -33.65 28.19
N PHE A 601 -10.09 -34.70 27.92
CA PHE A 601 -9.21 -34.78 26.76
C PHE A 601 -9.65 -35.83 25.72
N LEU A 602 -10.78 -36.53 25.93
CA LEU A 602 -11.24 -37.63 25.07
C LEU A 602 -11.35 -37.29 23.57
N ASN A 603 -11.64 -36.03 23.24
CA ASN A 603 -11.82 -35.58 21.86
C ASN A 603 -10.60 -34.84 21.27
N LEU A 604 -9.44 -34.89 21.92
CA LEU A 604 -8.24 -34.12 21.58
C LEU A 604 -7.13 -34.99 20.98
N SER A 605 -7.48 -35.93 20.09
CA SER A 605 -6.54 -36.91 19.53
C SER A 605 -5.38 -36.29 18.73
N GLU A 606 -5.58 -35.13 18.12
CA GLU A 606 -4.58 -34.40 17.32
C GLU A 606 -3.79 -33.35 18.10
N LEU A 607 -4.00 -33.27 19.42
CA LEU A 607 -3.30 -32.31 20.27
C LEU A 607 -1.80 -32.65 20.32
N ARG A 608 -0.96 -31.72 19.86
CA ARG A 608 0.52 -31.83 19.89
C ARG A 608 1.18 -30.98 20.97
N TYR A 609 0.52 -29.90 21.40
CA TYR A 609 1.03 -28.94 22.38
C TYR A 609 0.00 -28.66 23.47
N LEU A 610 0.40 -28.84 24.73
CA LEU A 610 -0.40 -28.48 25.89
C LEU A 610 0.47 -27.70 26.89
N HIS A 611 0.09 -26.45 27.12
CA HIS A 611 0.59 -25.65 28.22
C HIS A 611 -0.57 -25.31 29.16
N ALA A 612 -0.43 -25.60 30.46
CA ALA A 612 -1.41 -25.23 31.45
C ALA A 612 -0.76 -24.92 32.80
N ARG A 613 -0.69 -23.63 33.13
CA ARG A 613 -0.13 -23.15 34.40
C ARG A 613 -1.08 -23.45 35.56
N GLU A 614 -0.52 -23.92 36.69
CA GLU A 614 -1.27 -24.25 37.91
C GLU A 614 -2.39 -25.31 37.73
N ALA A 615 -2.32 -26.11 36.67
CA ALA A 615 -3.27 -27.18 36.39
C ALA A 615 -2.88 -28.51 37.05
N MET A 616 -3.85 -29.22 37.60
CA MET A 616 -3.72 -30.57 38.13
C MET A 616 -4.38 -31.56 37.16
N LEU A 617 -3.66 -32.60 36.74
CA LEU A 617 -4.18 -33.60 35.79
C LEU A 617 -4.45 -34.91 36.54
N THR A 618 -5.70 -35.41 36.49
CA THR A 618 -6.12 -36.60 37.25
C THR A 618 -6.79 -37.67 36.36
N GLY A 619 -6.63 -38.96 36.72
CA GLY A 619 -7.18 -40.10 35.96
C GLY A 619 -6.22 -40.72 34.94
N ASP A 620 -6.73 -41.56 34.05
CA ASP A 620 -5.93 -42.37 33.11
C ASP A 620 -5.75 -41.68 31.74
N PHE A 621 -4.50 -41.34 31.40
CA PHE A 621 -4.13 -40.69 30.15
C PHE A 621 -3.49 -41.65 29.13
N ASN A 622 -3.45 -42.96 29.40
CA ASN A 622 -2.88 -43.95 28.50
C ASN A 622 -3.54 -43.90 27.12
N ASN A 623 -2.75 -43.64 26.07
CA ASN A 623 -3.19 -43.51 24.66
C ASN A 623 -4.27 -42.44 24.41
N LEU A 624 -4.55 -41.55 25.36
CA LEU A 624 -5.58 -40.54 25.25
C LEU A 624 -5.17 -39.38 24.34
N LEU A 625 -3.89 -39.00 24.42
CA LEU A 625 -3.27 -37.94 23.62
C LEU A 625 -2.13 -38.54 22.79
N PRO A 626 -2.45 -39.36 21.77
CA PRO A 626 -1.44 -40.13 21.03
C PRO A 626 -0.46 -39.24 20.26
N ASN A 627 -0.85 -38.01 19.92
CA ASN A 627 -0.03 -37.07 19.15
C ASN A 627 0.67 -36.00 20.01
N LEU A 628 0.54 -36.04 21.36
CA LEU A 628 1.14 -35.03 22.21
C LEU A 628 2.67 -35.10 22.14
N LYS A 629 3.30 -33.96 21.80
CA LYS A 629 4.74 -33.79 21.67
C LYS A 629 5.32 -32.90 22.77
N TRP A 630 4.54 -31.92 23.23
CA TRP A 630 4.92 -30.95 24.26
C TRP A 630 3.89 -30.90 25.38
N LEU A 631 4.36 -31.07 26.62
CA LEU A 631 3.58 -30.91 27.83
C LEU A 631 4.28 -29.95 28.80
N GLU A 632 3.62 -28.86 29.17
CA GLU A 632 4.15 -27.84 30.06
C GLU A 632 3.14 -27.51 31.17
N LEU A 633 3.53 -27.81 32.41
CA LEU A 633 2.70 -27.66 33.61
C LEU A 633 3.49 -26.95 34.73
N PRO A 634 3.74 -25.65 34.61
CA PRO A 634 4.45 -24.89 35.64
C PRO A 634 3.58 -24.76 36.91
N PHE A 635 4.22 -24.86 38.08
CA PHE A 635 3.60 -24.81 39.41
C PHE A 635 2.60 -25.94 39.68
N TYR A 636 2.90 -27.12 39.15
CA TYR A 636 2.09 -28.32 39.36
C TYR A 636 2.09 -28.74 40.85
N LYS A 637 0.92 -28.69 41.51
CA LYS A 637 0.72 -29.15 42.90
C LYS A 637 -0.12 -30.42 42.93
N HIS A 638 0.51 -31.57 43.24
CA HIS A 638 -0.22 -32.77 43.65
C HIS A 638 -0.95 -32.53 44.97
N GLY A 639 -2.13 -33.14 45.16
CA GLY A 639 -2.72 -33.31 46.48
C GLY A 639 -1.95 -34.37 47.27
N GLU A 640 -1.87 -34.25 48.59
CA GLU A 640 -1.14 -35.21 49.46
C GLU A 640 -1.69 -36.65 49.39
N ASP A 641 -2.91 -36.83 48.88
CA ASP A 641 -3.61 -38.12 48.78
C ASP A 641 -3.80 -38.65 47.34
N ASP A 642 -3.35 -37.92 46.31
CA ASP A 642 -3.54 -38.33 44.92
C ASP A 642 -2.30 -39.06 44.40
N PRO A 643 -2.45 -40.21 43.70
CA PRO A 643 -1.32 -40.88 43.12
C PRO A 643 -0.61 -39.92 42.13
N PRO A 644 0.73 -39.90 42.10
CA PRO A 644 1.48 -39.14 41.09
C PRO A 644 1.03 -39.56 39.69
N LEU A 645 1.33 -38.79 38.63
CA LEU A 645 0.98 -39.04 37.21
C LEU A 645 1.15 -40.53 36.79
N THR A 646 0.26 -41.40 37.21
CA THR A 646 0.37 -42.84 37.06
C THR A 646 -0.48 -43.17 35.86
N ASN A 647 0.07 -43.95 34.92
CA ASN A 647 -0.50 -44.19 33.59
C ASN A 647 -0.40 -43.04 32.56
N TYR A 648 0.77 -42.41 32.46
CA TYR A 648 1.16 -41.61 31.30
C TYR A 648 2.06 -42.43 30.35
N THR A 649 1.50 -43.35 29.56
CA THR A 649 2.23 -43.87 28.38
C THR A 649 1.96 -42.99 27.16
N MET A 650 2.54 -41.79 27.14
CA MET A 650 2.61 -40.97 25.94
C MET A 650 3.86 -41.34 25.15
N LYS A 651 3.72 -42.30 24.23
CA LYS A 651 4.84 -42.84 23.43
C LYS A 651 5.55 -41.80 22.57
N ASN A 652 4.90 -40.66 22.34
CA ASN A 652 5.28 -39.65 21.36
C ASN A 652 5.73 -38.33 21.99
N LEU A 653 5.79 -38.23 23.31
CA LEU A 653 6.14 -37.01 24.05
C LEU A 653 7.64 -36.74 23.98
N ILE A 654 8.02 -35.49 23.71
CA ILE A 654 9.42 -35.07 23.46
C ILE A 654 9.85 -34.01 24.45
N ILE A 655 8.97 -33.06 24.76
CA ILE A 655 9.24 -31.94 25.67
C ILE A 655 8.28 -32.04 26.85
N VAL A 656 8.87 -32.00 28.05
CA VAL A 656 8.14 -31.99 29.32
C VAL A 656 8.75 -30.91 30.22
N ILE A 657 7.95 -29.91 30.58
CA ILE A 657 8.35 -28.80 31.45
C ILE A 657 7.46 -28.82 32.69
N LEU A 658 8.06 -29.07 33.86
CA LEU A 658 7.38 -29.19 35.16
C LEU A 658 8.03 -28.29 36.21
N GLU A 659 8.15 -27.00 35.89
CA GLU A 659 8.77 -26.01 36.77
C GLU A 659 8.05 -25.94 38.13
N HIS A 660 8.83 -25.88 39.21
CA HIS A 660 8.33 -25.77 40.59
C HIS A 660 7.32 -26.86 41.01
N SER A 661 7.37 -28.03 40.38
CA SER A 661 6.58 -29.20 40.79
C SER A 661 7.25 -29.97 41.94
N HIS A 662 6.44 -30.62 42.78
CA HIS A 662 6.92 -31.51 43.86
C HIS A 662 7.12 -32.97 43.40
N ILE A 663 7.14 -33.23 42.09
CA ILE A 663 7.23 -34.57 41.53
C ILE A 663 8.68 -35.07 41.66
N THR A 664 8.89 -36.20 42.34
CA THR A 664 10.22 -36.84 42.39
C THR A 664 10.41 -37.83 41.24
N ALA A 665 11.66 -38.18 40.94
CA ALA A 665 12.00 -39.13 39.86
C ALA A 665 11.40 -40.53 40.07
N ASP A 666 11.07 -40.90 41.31
CA ASP A 666 10.50 -42.20 41.66
C ASP A 666 8.97 -42.24 41.52
N ASP A 667 8.32 -41.07 41.49
CA ASP A 667 6.87 -40.93 41.51
C ASP A 667 6.23 -41.07 40.11
N TRP A 668 6.97 -40.77 39.04
CA TRP A 668 6.42 -40.79 37.68
C TRP A 668 6.85 -42.01 36.86
N GLY A 669 5.94 -42.96 36.64
CA GLY A 669 6.19 -44.14 35.80
C GLY A 669 6.54 -43.84 34.34
N GLY A 670 6.30 -42.61 33.87
CA GLY A 670 6.66 -42.12 32.53
C GLY A 670 8.17 -41.98 32.30
N TRP A 671 8.99 -41.80 33.36
CA TRP A 671 10.44 -41.67 33.26
C TRP A 671 11.10 -42.84 32.53
N ARG A 672 10.61 -44.07 32.75
CA ARG A 672 11.14 -45.29 32.09
C ARG A 672 10.92 -45.30 30.58
N HIS A 673 9.92 -44.58 30.08
CA HIS A 673 9.62 -44.47 28.65
C HIS A 673 10.45 -43.36 28.00
N MET A 674 10.63 -42.21 28.67
CA MET A 674 11.53 -41.14 28.21
C MET A 674 12.99 -41.60 28.13
N MET A 675 13.48 -42.32 29.15
CA MET A 675 14.84 -42.89 29.17
C MET A 675 15.10 -43.90 28.04
N LYS A 676 14.05 -44.58 27.54
CA LYS A 676 14.14 -45.48 26.37
C LYS A 676 14.29 -44.73 25.04
N VAL A 677 13.75 -43.52 24.94
CA VAL A 677 13.87 -42.65 23.75
C VAL A 677 15.28 -42.00 23.68
N CYS A 678 15.90 -41.74 24.83
CA CYS A 678 17.25 -41.15 24.91
C CYS A 678 18.41 -42.07 24.45
N CYS A 679 18.16 -43.35 24.17
CA CYS A 679 19.22 -44.32 23.83
C CYS A 679 19.68 -44.32 22.36
N PHE A 680 19.27 -43.37 21.52
CA PHE A 680 19.79 -43.26 20.14
C PHE A 680 20.40 -41.86 19.85
N SER A 681 21.74 -41.85 19.80
CA SER A 681 22.66 -40.75 19.50
C SER A 681 22.97 -39.75 20.64
N ALA A 682 24.26 -39.48 20.83
CA ALA A 682 24.82 -38.58 21.85
C ALA A 682 24.31 -37.12 21.79
N VAL A 683 23.52 -36.77 20.77
CA VAL A 683 22.83 -35.47 20.64
C VAL A 683 21.58 -35.41 21.52
N HIS A 684 20.91 -36.54 21.78
CA HIS A 684 19.77 -36.64 22.72
C HIS A 684 20.18 -36.48 24.20
N MET A 685 21.48 -36.48 24.52
CA MET A 685 21.95 -36.26 25.89
C MET A 685 21.75 -34.81 26.37
N LYS A 686 21.60 -33.84 25.45
CA LYS A 686 21.18 -32.48 25.80
C LYS A 686 19.69 -32.39 26.15
N VAL A 687 18.86 -33.32 25.65
CA VAL A 687 17.39 -33.31 25.83
C VAL A 687 16.99 -33.65 27.28
N CYS A 688 17.83 -34.33 28.05
CA CYS A 688 17.59 -34.49 29.49
C CYS A 688 17.99 -33.25 30.34
N TYR A 689 18.64 -32.25 29.75
CA TYR A 689 19.11 -31.05 30.43
C TYR A 689 18.31 -29.81 30.00
N LEU A 690 17.03 -29.82 30.33
CA LEU A 690 16.24 -28.61 30.65
C LEU A 690 15.16 -28.97 31.66
N LEU A 691 15.54 -29.75 32.67
CA LEU A 691 14.83 -29.78 33.94
C LEU A 691 15.29 -28.56 34.73
N ILE A 692 14.59 -27.43 34.64
CA ILE A 692 14.70 -26.37 35.66
C ILE A 692 13.95 -26.86 36.90
N CYS A 693 14.51 -27.88 37.56
CA CYS A 693 14.19 -28.17 38.94
C CYS A 693 14.95 -27.16 39.80
N SER A 694 14.26 -26.49 40.72
CA SER A 694 14.89 -25.61 41.71
C SER A 694 16.02 -26.34 42.44
N SER A 695 17.25 -25.93 42.18
CA SER A 695 18.49 -25.93 43.01
C SER A 695 18.88 -27.11 43.94
N TYR A 696 18.14 -28.20 44.06
CA TYR A 696 18.46 -29.28 45.02
C TYR A 696 18.92 -30.61 44.39
N PHE A 697 18.87 -30.79 43.07
CA PHE A 697 19.13 -32.10 42.45
C PHE A 697 20.36 -32.19 41.53
N CYS A 698 21.03 -31.07 41.22
CA CYS A 698 22.20 -31.10 40.32
C CYS A 698 23.46 -31.78 40.89
N PHE A 699 23.47 -32.27 42.15
CA PHE A 699 24.68 -32.78 42.79
C PHE A 699 24.80 -34.32 42.90
N ASN A 700 23.74 -35.11 42.67
CA ASN A 700 23.78 -36.55 42.96
C ASN A 700 23.82 -37.49 41.75
N LEU A 701 23.87 -36.99 40.51
CA LEU A 701 23.97 -37.83 39.30
C LEU A 701 25.41 -37.97 38.75
N LEU A 702 26.41 -37.43 39.45
CA LEU A 702 27.82 -37.55 39.08
C LEU A 702 28.60 -38.61 39.89
N SER A 703 27.97 -39.32 40.84
CA SER A 703 28.71 -40.21 41.75
C SER A 703 28.64 -41.70 41.47
N ASP A 704 27.75 -42.22 40.63
CA ASP A 704 27.71 -43.66 40.33
C ASP A 704 27.72 -43.88 38.81
N GLY A 705 28.93 -43.90 38.26
CA GLY A 705 29.25 -44.37 36.91
C GLY A 705 29.66 -45.83 36.89
#